data_AF-A0A6I5R6D3-F1
#
_entry.id   AF-A0A6I5R6D3-F1
#
_cell.length_a   1.000
_cell.length_b   1.000
_cell.length_c   1.000
_cell.angle_alpha   90.00
_cell.angle_beta   90.00
_cell.angle_gamma   90.00
#
_symmetry.space_group_name_H-M   'P 1'
#
loop_
_entity.id
_entity.type
_entity.pdbx_description
1 polymer ?
#
loop_
_entity_poly.entity_id
_entity_poly.type
_entity_poly.pdbx_seq_one_letter_code
_entity_poly.pdbx_strand_id
1 'polypeptide(L)'
;MLNTRVGSPADLKASSYLNEAASDLGEHASAILLSLIQTIDRSHVAAFTPLLQAMLEAPEAPEFQFGSDNRDTLSGTDGSDFIFGRAGDDILAGKAGDDLLSGDRGDDWLNGDAGSDLLLGYEGADQLVGGTGDDFLVGGEGDDTLNGQAGNDALWGGSGDDQLDGGPGQDTLDGGSGDDVLIDTEGGDRLTGGTGKDEFRIGNGHLPDTPKITIFPPPPDFTITDFEVGQDVLTFNFWLSFDDLIIDDTEAGALISVEARAGLVLLEGVEAADLTEESFQFADPELATDLQTTLARSLEDETSPGSIAAVMTEDGYLWTGASGFAVAENNTPVTAEDRFPIASVTKPFTAVVTMQLADEDVLSLEDTMDQWLPETVTRQIPNSDEITIRQLLSHTSGINSFIMSDGYFQDLIENPSKIFQDWTTEDLLAEYVYGEDASFAPGAEVEYNSANYLLLGLIIESATDSTLESQFHDRIIDPLDLDNTFMPGGEIPADYQPGYIDADGDGVFDLNAAEADLDRFGGAGALISNAEDLMRFTQALVGGELVNPNTLNEMVTGGVPEQGVGLGFGYGDDSATGEFFFANGDSYGWTVRLRYDKESETTTLLFRNGVNLTAPEDYADTALAALRQTTNEYQTV
;
A
#
# COMPACT_ATOMS: atom_id res chain seq x y z
N MET A 1 -31.62 -29.60 32.12
CA MET A 1 -30.41 -30.00 32.87
C MET A 1 -29.26 -29.70 31.92
N LEU A 2 -28.64 -28.53 31.96
CA LEU A 2 -27.85 -27.98 33.05
C LEU A 2 -28.19 -26.52 33.33
N ASN A 3 -28.23 -26.19 34.61
CA ASN A 3 -28.30 -24.83 35.13
C ASN A 3 -27.27 -24.82 36.25
N THR A 4 -26.15 -24.08 36.10
CA THR A 4 -25.36 -23.41 37.16
C THR A 4 -23.98 -22.98 36.65
N ARG A 5 -23.78 -21.69 36.42
CA ARG A 5 -22.90 -20.83 37.23
C ARG A 5 -23.31 -19.38 36.97
N VAL A 6 -23.49 -18.64 38.06
CA VAL A 6 -24.06 -17.30 38.09
C VAL A 6 -23.02 -16.32 37.54
N GLY A 7 -23.30 -15.78 36.37
CA GLY A 7 -22.60 -14.64 35.78
C GLY A 7 -22.95 -13.33 36.49
N SER A 8 -22.12 -12.32 36.30
CA SER A 8 -22.23 -11.00 36.93
C SER A 8 -23.52 -10.26 36.54
N PRO A 9 -23.91 -9.17 37.23
CA PRO A 9 -25.06 -8.35 36.82
C PRO A 9 -24.94 -7.71 35.42
N ALA A 10 -23.74 -7.68 34.82
CA ALA A 10 -23.53 -7.24 33.43
C ALA A 10 -24.00 -8.33 32.44
N ASP A 11 -23.73 -9.60 32.73
CA ASP A 11 -24.05 -10.78 31.92
C ASP A 11 -25.57 -10.97 31.75
N LEU A 12 -26.35 -10.54 32.75
CA LEU A 12 -27.82 -10.58 32.71
C LEU A 12 -28.41 -9.47 31.82
N LYS A 13 -27.73 -8.33 31.67
CA LYS A 13 -28.20 -7.23 30.82
C LYS A 13 -27.94 -7.51 29.34
N ALA A 14 -26.75 -7.98 28.98
CA ALA A 14 -26.44 -8.38 27.60
C ALA A 14 -27.46 -9.41 27.09
N SER A 15 -27.74 -10.46 27.88
CA SER A 15 -28.74 -11.48 27.48
C SER A 15 -30.17 -10.94 27.32
N SER A 16 -30.56 -9.87 28.02
CA SER A 16 -31.91 -9.29 27.91
C SER A 16 -32.05 -8.36 26.70
N TYR A 17 -31.00 -7.62 26.34
CA TYR A 17 -30.97 -6.79 25.12
C TYR A 17 -30.91 -7.67 23.86
N LEU A 18 -30.12 -8.74 23.88
CA LEU A 18 -29.98 -9.69 22.77
C LEU A 18 -31.24 -10.52 22.51
N ASN A 19 -32.02 -10.83 23.54
CA ASN A 19 -33.33 -11.49 23.37
C ASN A 19 -34.41 -10.55 22.81
N GLU A 20 -34.25 -9.23 22.97
CA GLU A 20 -35.13 -8.23 22.35
C GLU A 20 -34.77 -8.04 20.87
N ALA A 21 -33.47 -7.93 20.54
CA ALA A 21 -32.97 -7.87 19.16
C ALA A 21 -33.35 -9.13 18.34
N ALA A 22 -33.19 -10.32 18.93
CA ALA A 22 -33.62 -11.60 18.33
C ALA A 22 -35.15 -11.72 18.13
N SER A 23 -35.97 -10.87 18.76
CA SER A 23 -37.42 -10.89 18.56
C SER A 23 -37.91 -10.05 17.37
N ASP A 24 -37.11 -9.06 16.96
CA ASP A 24 -37.36 -8.22 15.78
C ASP A 24 -36.65 -8.76 14.52
N LEU A 25 -35.57 -9.52 14.70
CA LEU A 25 -34.82 -10.19 13.64
C LEU A 25 -35.27 -11.65 13.52
N GLY A 26 -35.85 -12.04 12.38
CA GLY A 26 -36.48 -13.34 12.16
C GLY A 26 -35.62 -14.58 12.52
N GLU A 27 -36.21 -15.79 12.45
CA GLU A 27 -35.59 -17.07 12.89
C GLU A 27 -34.14 -17.31 12.39
N HIS A 28 -33.75 -16.75 11.24
CA HIS A 28 -32.40 -16.88 10.67
C HIS A 28 -31.37 -15.96 11.32
N ALA A 29 -31.68 -14.68 11.52
CA ALA A 29 -30.80 -13.72 12.18
C ALA A 29 -30.60 -14.03 13.67
N SER A 30 -31.62 -14.61 14.33
CA SER A 30 -31.50 -15.15 15.69
C SER A 30 -30.52 -16.33 15.79
N ALA A 31 -30.37 -17.13 14.73
CA ALA A 31 -29.44 -18.27 14.70
C ALA A 31 -28.00 -17.81 14.40
N ILE A 32 -27.85 -16.81 13.53
CA ILE A 32 -26.58 -16.15 13.17
C ILE A 32 -26.01 -15.42 14.41
N LEU A 33 -26.82 -14.65 15.12
CA LEU A 33 -26.42 -14.02 16.38
C LEU A 33 -25.98 -15.07 17.42
N LEU A 34 -26.68 -16.23 17.46
CA LEU A 34 -26.35 -17.31 18.38
C LEU A 34 -25.09 -18.10 18.00
N SER A 35 -24.70 -18.14 16.72
CA SER A 35 -23.43 -18.73 16.27
C SER A 35 -22.29 -17.75 16.52
N LEU A 36 -22.43 -16.46 16.18
CA LEU A 36 -21.45 -15.42 16.53
C LEU A 36 -21.11 -15.43 18.03
N ILE A 37 -22.13 -15.52 18.90
CA ILE A 37 -21.96 -15.58 20.38
C ILE A 37 -21.32 -16.88 20.87
N GLN A 38 -21.37 -17.95 20.08
CA GLN A 38 -20.78 -19.24 20.46
C GLN A 38 -19.32 -19.38 20.04
N THR A 39 -18.88 -18.64 19.02
CA THR A 39 -17.56 -18.78 18.40
C THR A 39 -16.57 -17.70 18.86
N ILE A 40 -17.01 -16.47 19.14
CA ILE A 40 -16.16 -15.43 19.75
C ILE A 40 -15.92 -15.80 21.23
N ASP A 41 -14.65 -15.87 21.68
CA ASP A 41 -14.37 -16.08 23.10
C ASP A 41 -15.13 -15.03 23.92
N ARG A 42 -15.71 -15.46 25.05
CA ARG A 42 -16.54 -14.62 25.90
C ARG A 42 -15.79 -13.42 26.46
N SER A 43 -14.45 -13.41 26.38
CA SER A 43 -13.60 -12.25 26.68
C SER A 43 -13.81 -11.10 25.68
N HIS A 44 -14.08 -11.37 24.40
CA HIS A 44 -14.06 -10.38 23.31
C HIS A 44 -15.46 -9.92 22.88
N VAL A 45 -16.51 -10.66 23.23
CA VAL A 45 -17.93 -10.32 22.96
C VAL A 45 -18.32 -8.89 23.41
N ALA A 46 -17.67 -8.37 24.46
CA ALA A 46 -17.96 -7.03 24.98
C ALA A 46 -17.54 -5.89 24.03
N ALA A 47 -16.50 -6.11 23.22
CA ALA A 47 -15.98 -5.13 22.26
C ALA A 47 -16.88 -5.03 21.02
N PHE A 48 -17.41 -6.15 20.54
CA PHE A 48 -18.25 -6.21 19.33
C PHE A 48 -19.73 -5.83 19.54
N THR A 49 -20.26 -5.98 20.76
CA THR A 49 -21.70 -5.78 21.03
C THR A 49 -22.26 -4.41 20.58
N PRO A 50 -21.54 -3.28 20.73
CA PRO A 50 -22.02 -1.97 20.25
C PRO A 50 -22.12 -1.86 18.73
N LEU A 51 -21.15 -2.41 17.99
CA LEU A 51 -21.11 -2.40 16.52
C LEU A 51 -22.31 -3.15 15.95
N LEU A 52 -22.48 -4.40 16.38
CA LEU A 52 -23.63 -5.23 16.01
C LEU A 52 -24.97 -4.57 16.34
N GLN A 53 -25.05 -3.87 17.48
CA GLN A 53 -26.26 -3.15 17.85
C GLN A 53 -26.51 -1.96 16.91
N ALA A 54 -25.46 -1.24 16.51
CA ALA A 54 -25.56 -0.12 15.57
C ALA A 54 -26.01 -0.59 14.17
N MET A 55 -25.40 -1.66 13.65
CA MET A 55 -25.77 -2.27 12.36
C MET A 55 -27.25 -2.71 12.34
N LEU A 56 -27.71 -3.33 13.43
CA LEU A 56 -29.10 -3.78 13.55
C LEU A 56 -30.11 -2.63 13.76
N GLU A 57 -29.64 -1.47 14.20
CA GLU A 57 -30.45 -0.26 14.42
C GLU A 57 -30.38 0.74 13.24
N ALA A 58 -29.60 0.43 12.19
CA ALA A 58 -29.42 1.27 11.02
C ALA A 58 -30.75 1.59 10.31
N PRO A 59 -30.90 2.79 9.72
CA PRO A 59 -32.16 3.23 9.11
C PRO A 59 -32.50 2.52 7.79
N GLU A 60 -31.49 2.00 7.10
CA GLU A 60 -31.60 1.11 5.94
C GLU A 60 -31.66 -0.34 6.45
N ALA A 61 -32.46 -1.20 5.82
CA ALA A 61 -32.50 -2.61 6.22
C ALA A 61 -31.27 -3.32 5.67
N PRO A 62 -30.49 -4.04 6.49
CA PRO A 62 -29.26 -4.64 6.00
C PRO A 62 -29.53 -5.74 4.98
N GLU A 63 -28.68 -5.84 3.96
CA GLU A 63 -28.75 -6.92 2.97
C GLU A 63 -28.08 -8.19 3.49
N PHE A 64 -28.57 -9.36 3.04
CA PHE A 64 -28.05 -10.66 3.46
C PHE A 64 -27.65 -11.47 2.23
N GLN A 65 -26.38 -11.82 2.14
CA GLN A 65 -25.81 -12.66 1.09
C GLN A 65 -25.24 -13.96 1.68
N PHE A 66 -25.42 -15.06 0.96
CA PHE A 66 -24.92 -16.37 1.37
C PHE A 66 -24.31 -17.08 0.17
N GLY A 67 -23.05 -17.49 0.33
CA GLY A 67 -22.33 -18.38 -0.55
C GLY A 67 -22.79 -19.83 -0.47
N SER A 68 -22.03 -20.65 -1.16
CA SER A 68 -22.21 -22.08 -1.38
C SER A 68 -21.25 -22.88 -0.50
N ASP A 69 -20.84 -24.07 -0.93
CA ASP A 69 -19.74 -24.80 -0.26
C ASP A 69 -18.53 -24.90 -1.23
N ASN A 70 -18.44 -23.96 -2.17
CA ASN A 70 -17.33 -23.82 -3.12
C ASN A 70 -16.94 -22.34 -3.14
N ARG A 71 -15.73 -22.05 -3.64
CA ARG A 71 -15.29 -20.68 -3.95
C ARG A 71 -16.37 -19.83 -4.61
N ASP A 72 -16.73 -18.77 -3.93
CA ASP A 72 -17.68 -17.74 -4.33
C ASP A 72 -16.98 -16.36 -4.38
N THR A 73 -17.59 -15.43 -5.10
CA THR A 73 -17.21 -14.01 -5.10
C THR A 73 -18.46 -13.21 -4.81
N LEU A 74 -18.51 -12.58 -3.65
CA LEU A 74 -19.66 -11.86 -3.13
C LEU A 74 -19.27 -10.42 -2.85
N SER A 75 -20.13 -9.48 -3.23
CA SER A 75 -19.90 -8.06 -3.01
C SER A 75 -21.17 -7.40 -2.49
N GLY A 76 -21.02 -6.57 -1.46
CA GLY A 76 -22.06 -5.77 -0.87
C GLY A 76 -22.47 -4.55 -1.72
N THR A 77 -23.12 -3.63 -1.03
CA THR A 77 -23.71 -2.37 -1.48
C THR A 77 -23.09 -1.22 -0.69
N ASP A 78 -23.48 0.02 -0.96
CA ASP A 78 -22.95 1.17 -0.21
C ASP A 78 -23.60 1.35 1.18
N GLY A 79 -24.21 0.30 1.74
CA GLY A 79 -24.79 0.33 3.07
C GLY A 79 -24.61 -1.02 3.78
N SER A 80 -24.85 -1.01 5.10
CA SER A 80 -24.57 -2.16 5.96
C SER A 80 -25.10 -3.51 5.47
N ASP A 81 -24.18 -4.46 5.28
CA ASP A 81 -24.42 -5.75 4.70
C ASP A 81 -23.98 -6.90 5.61
N PHE A 82 -24.57 -8.08 5.38
CA PHE A 82 -24.20 -9.33 6.03
C PHE A 82 -23.88 -10.36 4.96
N ILE A 83 -22.60 -10.69 4.82
CA ILE A 83 -22.06 -11.55 3.77
C ILE A 83 -21.44 -12.80 4.42
N PHE A 84 -21.89 -13.98 4.01
CA PHE A 84 -21.39 -15.27 4.52
C PHE A 84 -20.90 -16.16 3.37
N GLY A 85 -19.60 -16.42 3.29
CA GLY A 85 -18.96 -17.29 2.29
C GLY A 85 -19.33 -18.76 2.47
N ARG A 86 -19.10 -19.28 3.69
CA ARG A 86 -19.39 -20.62 4.22
C ARG A 86 -18.26 -21.63 4.08
N ALA A 87 -18.03 -22.15 2.88
CA ALA A 87 -17.01 -23.17 2.71
C ALA A 87 -16.41 -23.05 1.33
N GLY A 88 -15.10 -23.28 1.26
CA GLY A 88 -14.31 -23.03 0.06
C GLY A 88 -13.68 -21.65 0.13
N ASP A 89 -12.56 -21.49 -0.57
CA ASP A 89 -11.76 -20.27 -0.58
C ASP A 89 -12.53 -19.13 -1.28
N ASP A 90 -13.16 -18.24 -0.51
CA ASP A 90 -14.10 -17.22 -0.96
C ASP A 90 -13.46 -15.83 -1.07
N ILE A 91 -14.08 -14.94 -1.85
CA ILE A 91 -13.72 -13.52 -1.96
C ILE A 91 -14.95 -12.69 -1.58
N LEU A 92 -14.86 -11.95 -0.48
CA LEU A 92 -15.96 -11.16 0.09
C LEU A 92 -15.55 -9.68 0.15
N ALA A 93 -16.38 -8.78 -0.38
CA ALA A 93 -16.17 -7.33 -0.30
C ALA A 93 -17.40 -6.62 0.26
N GLY A 94 -17.23 -5.80 1.30
CA GLY A 94 -18.29 -5.02 1.95
C GLY A 94 -18.75 -3.84 1.11
N LYS A 95 -17.79 -3.03 0.66
CA LYS A 95 -17.94 -1.68 0.09
C LYS A 95 -18.17 -0.62 1.17
N ALA A 96 -19.08 0.32 0.95
CA ALA A 96 -19.31 1.37 1.92
C ALA A 96 -20.37 0.94 2.95
N GLY A 97 -20.29 1.46 4.16
CA GLY A 97 -21.22 1.15 5.24
C GLY A 97 -20.63 0.15 6.24
N ASP A 98 -21.25 0.04 7.40
CA ASP A 98 -20.79 -0.85 8.46
C ASP A 98 -21.24 -2.30 8.16
N ASP A 99 -20.32 -3.18 7.80
CA ASP A 99 -20.57 -4.51 7.25
C ASP A 99 -20.16 -5.67 8.17
N LEU A 100 -20.75 -6.85 7.94
CA LEU A 100 -20.33 -8.11 8.56
C LEU A 100 -20.00 -9.11 7.47
N LEU A 101 -18.73 -9.49 7.39
CA LEU A 101 -18.20 -10.49 6.47
C LEU A 101 -17.74 -11.73 7.25
N SER A 102 -18.02 -12.91 6.71
CA SER A 102 -17.71 -14.18 7.34
C SER A 102 -17.26 -15.22 6.30
N GLY A 103 -16.00 -15.63 6.37
CA GLY A 103 -15.40 -16.67 5.51
C GLY A 103 -15.89 -18.09 5.84
N ASP A 104 -15.91 -18.43 7.13
CA ASP A 104 -16.28 -19.74 7.72
C ASP A 104 -15.24 -20.86 7.50
N ARG A 105 -15.05 -21.38 6.29
CA ARG A 105 -14.07 -22.46 6.05
C ARG A 105 -13.40 -22.29 4.71
N GLY A 106 -12.10 -22.48 4.67
CA GLY A 106 -11.31 -22.32 3.45
C GLY A 106 -10.40 -21.13 3.62
N ASP A 107 -9.50 -20.94 2.67
CA ASP A 107 -8.55 -19.82 2.72
C ASP A 107 -9.24 -18.61 2.06
N ASP A 108 -9.81 -17.72 2.87
CA ASP A 108 -10.73 -16.67 2.43
C ASP A 108 -10.05 -15.30 2.29
N TRP A 109 -10.56 -14.45 1.38
CA TRP A 109 -10.19 -13.04 1.28
C TRP A 109 -11.40 -12.17 1.61
N LEU A 110 -11.28 -11.35 2.65
CA LEU A 110 -12.33 -10.47 3.15
C LEU A 110 -11.83 -9.03 3.15
N ASN A 111 -12.61 -8.12 2.57
CA ASN A 111 -12.34 -6.68 2.60
C ASN A 111 -13.59 -5.91 3.05
N GLY A 112 -13.47 -5.14 4.12
CA GLY A 112 -14.53 -4.26 4.63
C GLY A 112 -14.77 -3.04 3.76
N ASP A 113 -13.70 -2.52 3.13
CA ASP A 113 -13.65 -1.27 2.37
C ASP A 113 -13.87 -0.01 3.22
N ALA A 114 -15.09 0.54 3.36
CA ALA A 114 -15.28 1.82 4.02
C ALA A 114 -16.44 1.78 5.00
N GLY A 115 -16.16 1.85 6.30
CA GLY A 115 -17.17 1.69 7.33
C GLY A 115 -16.53 1.26 8.63
N SER A 116 -17.35 0.98 9.64
CA SER A 116 -16.86 0.22 10.78
C SER A 116 -17.32 -1.21 10.63
N ASP A 117 -16.41 -2.10 10.25
CA ASP A 117 -16.70 -3.43 9.76
C ASP A 117 -16.37 -4.52 10.78
N LEU A 118 -17.03 -5.67 10.61
CA LEU A 118 -16.70 -6.92 11.29
C LEU A 118 -16.31 -7.98 10.27
N LEU A 119 -15.05 -8.38 10.28
CA LEU A 119 -14.53 -9.45 9.43
C LEU A 119 -14.17 -10.68 10.27
N LEU A 120 -14.65 -11.84 9.84
CA LEU A 120 -14.47 -13.13 10.52
C LEU A 120 -13.95 -14.18 9.52
N GLY A 121 -12.68 -14.57 9.61
CA GLY A 121 -12.07 -15.61 8.77
C GLY A 121 -12.60 -17.02 9.09
N TYR A 122 -12.43 -17.42 10.34
CA TYR A 122 -12.74 -18.73 10.93
C TYR A 122 -11.72 -19.85 10.64
N GLU A 123 -12.02 -20.88 9.84
CA GLU A 123 -11.09 -22.02 9.62
C GLU A 123 -10.37 -21.83 8.27
N GLY A 124 -9.05 -21.63 8.25
CA GLY A 124 -8.32 -21.42 7.00
C GLY A 124 -7.12 -20.51 7.19
N ALA A 125 -6.29 -20.35 6.15
CA ALA A 125 -5.33 -19.26 6.12
C ALA A 125 -5.99 -18.07 5.41
N ASP A 126 -6.51 -17.14 6.19
CA ASP A 126 -7.37 -16.06 5.72
C ASP A 126 -6.61 -14.74 5.56
N GLN A 127 -7.08 -13.90 4.64
CA GLN A 127 -6.63 -12.52 4.45
C GLN A 127 -7.79 -11.56 4.75
N LEU A 128 -7.65 -10.75 5.77
CA LEU A 128 -8.67 -9.80 6.22
C LEU A 128 -8.12 -8.36 6.12
N VAL A 129 -8.84 -7.51 5.39
CA VAL A 129 -8.55 -6.08 5.23
C VAL A 129 -9.72 -5.28 5.78
N GLY A 130 -9.50 -4.49 6.82
CA GLY A 130 -10.53 -3.65 7.45
C GLY A 130 -11.00 -2.57 6.49
N GLY A 131 -10.07 -1.65 6.17
CA GLY A 131 -10.33 -0.57 5.23
C GLY A 131 -10.24 0.79 5.92
N THR A 132 -11.26 1.62 5.73
CA THR A 132 -11.33 2.92 6.43
C THR A 132 -12.43 2.90 7.48
N GLY A 133 -12.10 3.27 8.72
CA GLY A 133 -13.03 3.34 9.84
C GLY A 133 -12.53 2.51 11.02
N ASP A 134 -13.32 2.44 12.09
CA ASP A 134 -12.93 1.63 13.28
C ASP A 134 -13.41 0.17 13.09
N ASP A 135 -12.51 -0.74 12.74
CA ASP A 135 -12.80 -2.10 12.30
C ASP A 135 -12.51 -3.17 13.36
N PHE A 136 -13.12 -4.36 13.18
CA PHE A 136 -12.93 -5.53 14.03
C PHE A 136 -12.64 -6.76 13.18
N LEU A 137 -11.41 -7.27 13.24
CA LEU A 137 -10.94 -8.39 12.45
C LEU A 137 -10.63 -9.58 13.36
N VAL A 138 -11.08 -10.78 12.96
CA VAL A 138 -10.75 -12.04 13.63
C VAL A 138 -10.35 -13.07 12.58
N GLY A 139 -9.10 -13.53 12.63
CA GLY A 139 -8.56 -14.61 11.80
C GLY A 139 -9.23 -15.93 12.15
N GLY A 140 -8.78 -16.61 13.19
CA GLY A 140 -9.43 -17.81 13.74
C GLY A 140 -8.48 -18.99 13.91
N GLU A 141 -8.69 -20.05 13.15
CA GLU A 141 -7.83 -21.24 13.09
C GLU A 141 -7.09 -21.25 11.75
N GLY A 142 -5.77 -21.11 11.78
CA GLY A 142 -4.88 -21.13 10.61
C GLY A 142 -3.87 -19.98 10.70
N ASP A 143 -3.01 -19.88 9.70
CA ASP A 143 -1.98 -18.84 9.66
C ASP A 143 -2.58 -17.65 8.90
N ASP A 144 -3.10 -16.66 9.62
CA ASP A 144 -3.92 -15.58 9.08
C ASP A 144 -3.12 -14.28 8.87
N THR A 145 -3.58 -13.44 7.93
CA THR A 145 -3.06 -12.08 7.71
C THR A 145 -4.18 -11.07 7.91
N LEU A 146 -4.04 -10.21 8.91
CA LEU A 146 -5.02 -9.18 9.27
C LEU A 146 -4.39 -7.79 9.12
N ASN A 147 -5.06 -6.91 8.37
CA ASN A 147 -4.66 -5.52 8.20
C ASN A 147 -5.83 -4.60 8.54
N GLY A 148 -5.70 -3.78 9.59
CA GLY A 148 -6.71 -2.82 10.02
C GLY A 148 -6.92 -1.68 9.03
N GLN A 149 -5.83 -1.24 8.38
CA GLN A 149 -5.77 -0.01 7.60
C GLN A 149 -6.14 1.21 8.47
N ALA A 150 -6.84 2.21 7.94
CA ALA A 150 -6.98 3.50 8.60
C ALA A 150 -8.13 3.49 9.60
N GLY A 151 -7.85 3.61 10.90
CA GLY A 151 -8.90 3.32 11.87
C GLY A 151 -8.53 3.53 13.33
N ASN A 152 -9.34 2.96 14.22
CA ASN A 152 -8.87 2.52 15.53
C ASN A 152 -9.39 1.09 15.68
N ASP A 153 -8.56 0.15 15.27
CA ASP A 153 -8.97 -1.18 14.91
C ASP A 153 -8.70 -2.17 16.04
N ALA A 154 -9.42 -3.28 15.99
CA ALA A 154 -9.22 -4.40 16.90
C ALA A 154 -9.00 -5.69 16.09
N LEU A 155 -7.78 -6.21 16.14
CA LEU A 155 -7.33 -7.37 15.39
C LEU A 155 -7.03 -8.53 16.34
N TRP A 156 -7.59 -9.71 16.05
CA TRP A 156 -7.28 -10.96 16.73
C TRP A 156 -6.86 -12.04 15.73
N GLY A 157 -5.62 -12.53 15.82
CA GLY A 157 -5.12 -13.62 14.98
C GLY A 157 -5.84 -14.92 15.32
N GLY A 158 -5.69 -15.37 16.56
CA GLY A 158 -6.40 -16.54 17.07
C GLY A 158 -5.45 -17.70 17.29
N SER A 159 -5.40 -18.66 16.37
CA SER A 159 -4.55 -19.83 16.50
C SER A 159 -3.91 -20.22 15.20
N GLY A 160 -2.59 -20.36 15.21
CA GLY A 160 -1.76 -20.44 14.02
C GLY A 160 -0.69 -19.35 14.11
N ASP A 161 0.25 -19.33 13.18
CA ASP A 161 1.30 -18.31 13.18
C ASP A 161 0.78 -17.10 12.37
N ASP A 162 0.26 -16.09 13.07
CA ASP A 162 -0.52 -14.99 12.48
C ASP A 162 0.32 -13.74 12.20
N GLN A 163 -0.08 -12.94 11.20
CA GLN A 163 0.46 -11.60 10.93
C GLN A 163 -0.63 -10.55 11.10
N LEU A 164 -0.42 -9.60 12.01
CA LEU A 164 -1.37 -8.52 12.30
C LEU A 164 -0.68 -7.17 12.08
N ASP A 165 -1.24 -6.34 11.20
CA ASP A 165 -0.86 -4.93 11.02
C ASP A 165 -2.03 -4.04 11.43
N GLY A 166 -1.81 -3.21 12.46
CA GLY A 166 -2.82 -2.28 12.96
C GLY A 166 -3.11 -1.15 11.98
N GLY A 167 -2.18 -0.83 11.09
CA GLY A 167 -2.25 0.37 10.28
C GLY A 167 -2.04 1.64 11.12
N PRO A 168 -2.54 2.80 10.66
CA PRO A 168 -2.57 4.03 11.42
C PRO A 168 -3.83 4.12 12.26
N GLY A 169 -3.66 4.37 13.56
CA GLY A 169 -4.83 4.45 14.41
C GLY A 169 -4.51 4.57 15.88
N GLN A 170 -5.33 3.98 16.71
CA GLN A 170 -4.97 3.62 18.08
C GLN A 170 -5.49 2.21 18.26
N ASP A 171 -4.66 1.27 17.87
CA ASP A 171 -5.14 -0.07 17.55
C ASP A 171 -4.91 -1.03 18.72
N THR A 172 -5.64 -2.13 18.69
CA THR A 172 -5.50 -3.22 19.66
C THR A 172 -5.29 -4.52 18.91
N LEU A 173 -4.09 -5.09 19.04
CA LEU A 173 -3.70 -6.33 18.38
C LEU A 173 -3.47 -7.42 19.43
N ASP A 174 -3.93 -8.63 19.12
CA ASP A 174 -3.77 -9.83 19.95
C ASP A 174 -3.52 -11.03 19.03
N GLY A 175 -2.26 -11.49 18.96
CA GLY A 175 -1.84 -12.60 18.09
C GLY A 175 -2.52 -13.90 18.49
N GLY A 176 -2.50 -14.23 19.77
CA GLY A 176 -3.29 -15.32 20.33
C GLY A 176 -2.42 -16.53 20.62
N SER A 177 -2.38 -17.52 19.74
CA SER A 177 -1.53 -18.69 19.96
C SER A 177 -0.83 -19.14 18.69
N GLY A 178 0.49 -19.18 18.75
CA GLY A 178 1.35 -19.38 17.58
C GLY A 178 2.58 -18.52 17.76
N ASP A 179 3.53 -18.62 16.83
CA ASP A 179 4.63 -17.67 16.77
C ASP A 179 4.16 -16.49 15.90
N ASP A 180 3.62 -15.44 16.53
CA ASP A 180 2.89 -14.36 15.84
C ASP A 180 3.78 -13.15 15.49
N VAL A 181 3.41 -12.41 14.44
CA VAL A 181 4.05 -11.16 14.05
C VAL A 181 3.05 -10.02 14.19
N LEU A 182 3.34 -9.08 15.10
CA LEU A 182 2.52 -7.89 15.30
C LEU A 182 3.29 -6.68 14.78
N ILE A 183 2.76 -6.07 13.73
CA ILE A 183 3.30 -4.91 13.02
C ILE A 183 2.53 -3.67 13.44
N ASP A 184 3.28 -2.64 13.79
CA ASP A 184 2.71 -1.37 14.22
C ASP A 184 3.60 -0.22 13.75
N THR A 185 2.97 0.79 13.17
CA THR A 185 3.64 1.90 12.50
C THR A 185 3.55 3.20 13.30
N GLU A 186 2.38 3.58 13.81
CA GLU A 186 2.10 4.77 14.63
C GLU A 186 0.79 4.60 15.42
N GLY A 187 0.52 5.48 16.40
CA GLY A 187 -0.86 5.58 16.95
C GLY A 187 -0.99 5.68 18.45
N GLY A 188 -0.30 4.82 19.19
CA GLY A 188 -0.54 4.67 20.63
C GLY A 188 -0.96 3.26 21.02
N ASP A 189 -0.57 2.25 20.23
CA ASP A 189 -1.31 0.99 20.16
C ASP A 189 -0.98 0.07 21.32
N ARG A 190 -1.81 -0.96 21.41
CA ARG A 190 -1.73 -1.96 22.46
C ARG A 190 -1.63 -3.35 21.87
N LEU A 191 -0.45 -3.94 22.01
CA LEU A 191 -0.08 -5.21 21.40
C LEU A 191 -0.01 -6.32 22.44
N THR A 192 -0.52 -7.50 22.10
CA THR A 192 -0.47 -8.71 22.93
C THR A 192 -0.05 -9.86 22.03
N GLY A 193 1.08 -10.50 22.34
CA GLY A 193 1.57 -11.63 21.52
C GLY A 193 0.73 -12.88 21.78
N GLY A 194 0.44 -13.15 23.04
CA GLY A 194 -0.33 -14.29 23.48
C GLY A 194 0.59 -15.45 23.90
N THR A 195 0.50 -16.59 23.23
CA THR A 195 1.35 -17.73 23.54
C THR A 195 2.15 -18.18 22.34
N GLY A 196 3.47 -18.20 22.48
CA GLY A 196 4.38 -18.72 21.47
C GLY A 196 5.67 -17.93 21.55
N LYS A 197 6.28 -17.66 20.41
CA LYS A 197 7.38 -16.70 20.31
C LYS A 197 6.96 -15.60 19.38
N ASP A 198 6.70 -14.45 19.96
CA ASP A 198 6.06 -13.38 19.23
C ASP A 198 7.10 -12.33 18.82
N GLU A 199 6.90 -11.78 17.64
CA GLU A 199 7.71 -10.70 17.10
C GLU A 199 6.88 -9.41 17.07
N PHE A 200 7.34 -8.39 17.79
CA PHE A 200 6.73 -7.06 17.77
C PHE A 200 7.59 -6.15 16.89
N ARG A 201 7.11 -5.81 15.69
CA ARG A 201 7.81 -4.97 14.71
C ARG A 201 7.37 -3.52 14.89
N ILE A 202 8.31 -2.67 15.30
CA ILE A 202 8.04 -1.26 15.60
C ILE A 202 8.62 -0.34 14.52
N GLY A 203 7.72 0.38 13.85
CA GLY A 203 7.98 1.48 12.94
C GLY A 203 8.36 1.03 11.53
N ASN A 204 7.68 1.58 10.51
CA ASN A 204 7.95 1.34 9.09
C ASN A 204 8.50 2.57 8.35
N GLY A 205 9.33 3.40 8.98
CA GLY A 205 10.17 4.35 8.23
C GLY A 205 10.51 5.70 8.88
N HIS A 206 9.91 6.07 10.01
CA HIS A 206 10.37 7.26 10.76
C HIS A 206 10.05 7.23 12.26
N LEU A 207 10.81 8.00 13.03
CA LEU A 207 10.39 8.52 14.34
C LEU A 207 9.75 9.89 14.05
N PRO A 208 8.40 10.09 14.03
CA PRO A 208 7.77 11.36 13.73
C PRO A 208 8.51 12.57 14.31
N ASP A 209 8.77 13.56 13.44
CA ASP A 209 9.61 14.75 13.64
C ASP A 209 9.20 15.66 14.80
N THR A 210 8.11 15.35 15.48
CA THR A 210 7.68 16.09 16.66
C THR A 210 8.01 15.30 17.92
N PRO A 211 9.06 15.70 18.66
CA PRO A 211 9.13 15.39 20.06
C PRO A 211 7.78 15.76 20.70
N LYS A 212 7.03 14.80 21.26
CA LYS A 212 5.86 15.05 22.11
C LYS A 212 6.29 15.74 23.42
N ILE A 213 7.00 16.89 23.35
CA ILE A 213 7.48 17.71 24.48
C ILE A 213 6.34 18.59 24.97
N THR A 214 5.22 17.99 25.37
CA THR A 214 4.19 18.73 26.12
C THR A 214 3.76 18.04 27.41
N ILE A 215 4.11 16.76 27.61
CA ILE A 215 3.87 16.01 28.85
C ILE A 215 5.15 15.21 29.17
N PHE A 216 5.59 15.21 30.43
CA PHE A 216 6.76 14.44 30.87
C PHE A 216 6.38 13.55 32.07
N PRO A 217 6.54 12.22 31.98
CA PRO A 217 6.91 11.48 30.76
C PRO A 217 5.78 11.54 29.71
N PRO A 218 6.09 11.56 28.41
CA PRO A 218 5.08 11.35 27.38
C PRO A 218 4.43 9.96 27.57
N PRO A 219 3.15 9.77 27.20
CA PRO A 219 2.60 8.42 27.06
C PRO A 219 3.44 7.63 26.06
N PRO A 220 3.61 6.31 26.25
CA PRO A 220 4.33 5.50 25.29
C PRO A 220 3.60 5.54 23.94
N ASP A 221 4.36 5.47 22.85
CA ASP A 221 3.76 5.33 21.53
C ASP A 221 3.25 3.91 21.31
N PHE A 222 3.83 2.90 21.97
CA PHE A 222 3.42 1.51 21.85
C PHE A 222 3.42 0.83 23.22
N THR A 223 2.41 0.00 23.49
CA THR A 223 2.33 -0.76 24.75
C THR A 223 2.18 -2.25 24.48
N ILE A 224 3.22 -3.01 24.78
CA ILE A 224 3.19 -4.48 24.71
C ILE A 224 2.84 -5.03 26.08
N THR A 225 1.80 -5.87 26.16
CA THR A 225 1.15 -6.19 27.43
C THR A 225 1.62 -7.49 28.09
N ASP A 226 2.29 -8.36 27.33
CA ASP A 226 2.65 -9.71 27.77
C ASP A 226 4.03 -10.21 27.33
N PHE A 227 4.91 -9.32 26.86
CA PHE A 227 6.26 -9.65 26.37
C PHE A 227 7.02 -10.65 27.27
N GLU A 228 7.28 -11.84 26.75
CA GLU A 228 7.99 -12.94 27.39
C GLU A 228 9.50 -12.91 27.09
N VAL A 229 10.28 -12.38 28.04
CA VAL A 229 11.75 -12.28 27.90
C VAL A 229 12.40 -13.63 27.55
N GLY A 230 13.05 -13.68 26.39
CA GLY A 230 13.76 -14.86 25.89
C GLY A 230 12.88 -15.83 25.11
N GLN A 231 11.60 -15.53 24.90
CA GLN A 231 10.76 -16.09 23.84
C GLN A 231 10.50 -15.03 22.78
N ASP A 232 10.03 -13.86 23.20
CA ASP A 232 9.60 -12.79 22.31
C ASP A 232 10.74 -11.85 21.96
N VAL A 233 10.56 -11.15 20.85
CA VAL A 233 11.54 -10.22 20.28
C VAL A 233 10.87 -8.90 19.92
N LEU A 234 11.53 -7.79 20.28
CA LEU A 234 11.18 -6.47 19.80
C LEU A 234 12.08 -6.10 18.62
N THR A 235 11.48 -5.93 17.46
CA THR A 235 12.18 -5.63 16.21
C THR A 235 12.10 -4.14 15.89
N PHE A 236 13.24 -3.53 15.55
CA PHE A 236 13.32 -2.17 15.04
C PHE A 236 13.74 -2.15 13.57
N ASN A 237 12.87 -1.63 12.68
CA ASN A 237 13.13 -1.56 11.23
C ASN A 237 13.90 -0.29 10.81
N PHE A 238 14.78 0.22 11.69
CA PHE A 238 15.60 1.40 11.40
C PHE A 238 17.00 1.27 12.01
N TRP A 239 17.91 2.11 11.55
CA TRP A 239 19.35 2.08 11.86
C TRP A 239 19.63 2.32 13.35
N LEU A 240 19.56 1.27 14.17
CA LEU A 240 19.90 1.28 15.58
C LEU A 240 20.69 0.04 15.98
N SER A 241 21.39 0.16 17.09
CA SER A 241 21.97 -0.94 17.82
C SER A 241 21.47 -0.96 19.26
N PHE A 242 21.71 -2.06 19.96
CA PHE A 242 21.38 -2.16 21.38
C PHE A 242 21.99 -1.03 22.24
N ASP A 243 23.18 -0.56 21.87
CA ASP A 243 23.88 0.53 22.56
C ASP A 243 23.19 1.90 22.39
N ASP A 244 22.30 2.04 21.39
CA ASP A 244 21.55 3.27 21.13
C ASP A 244 20.24 3.34 21.95
N LEU A 245 19.84 2.25 22.59
CA LEU A 245 18.62 2.17 23.39
C LEU A 245 18.81 2.73 24.80
N ILE A 246 17.82 3.49 25.26
CA ILE A 246 17.65 3.92 26.64
C ILE A 246 16.50 3.11 27.23
N ILE A 247 16.78 2.26 28.21
CA ILE A 247 15.80 1.40 28.86
C ILE A 247 15.67 1.81 30.33
N ASP A 248 14.52 2.37 30.70
CA ASP A 248 14.22 2.87 32.04
C ASP A 248 13.09 2.05 32.70
N ASP A 249 13.20 1.74 33.98
CA ASP A 249 12.09 1.17 34.75
C ASP A 249 11.03 2.23 35.10
N THR A 250 9.76 1.89 34.90
CA THR A 250 8.60 2.68 35.33
C THR A 250 7.76 1.92 36.36
N GLU A 251 6.66 2.51 36.84
CA GLU A 251 5.70 1.77 37.68
C GLU A 251 4.94 0.68 36.89
N ALA A 252 4.84 0.82 35.57
CA ALA A 252 4.09 -0.08 34.70
C ALA A 252 4.95 -1.20 34.08
N GLY A 253 6.26 -0.97 33.92
CA GLY A 253 7.20 -1.90 33.29
C GLY A 253 8.40 -1.18 32.69
N ALA A 254 9.10 -1.81 31.75
CA ALA A 254 10.28 -1.26 31.10
C ALA A 254 9.88 -0.31 29.96
N LEU A 255 10.35 0.94 30.02
CA LEU A 255 10.14 1.94 28.99
C LEU A 255 11.40 2.06 28.14
N ILE A 256 11.27 1.72 26.85
CA ILE A 256 12.33 1.80 25.86
C ILE A 256 12.20 3.14 25.13
N SER A 257 13.34 3.80 24.95
CA SER A 257 13.48 5.10 24.29
C SER A 257 14.74 5.11 23.44
N VAL A 258 14.80 6.04 22.49
CA VAL A 258 15.98 6.28 21.63
C VAL A 258 16.32 7.77 21.71
N GLU A 259 17.58 8.18 21.48
CA GLU A 259 18.05 9.55 21.82
C GLU A 259 17.15 10.70 21.30
N ALA A 260 16.41 10.50 20.20
CA ALA A 260 15.45 11.47 19.64
C ALA A 260 13.99 11.33 20.13
N ARG A 261 13.57 10.17 20.70
CA ARG A 261 12.18 9.85 21.05
C ARG A 261 12.08 9.18 22.42
N ALA A 262 11.54 9.90 23.39
CA ALA A 262 11.28 9.39 24.74
C ALA A 262 9.92 8.66 24.78
N GLY A 263 9.89 7.47 25.36
CA GLY A 263 8.69 6.66 25.50
C GLY A 263 8.22 6.03 24.19
N LEU A 264 9.12 5.31 23.51
CA LEU A 264 8.78 4.62 22.27
C LEU A 264 7.91 3.39 22.57
N VAL A 265 8.46 2.44 23.34
CA VAL A 265 7.77 1.19 23.69
C VAL A 265 7.71 1.03 25.21
N LEU A 266 6.54 0.72 25.75
CA LEU A 266 6.37 0.23 27.10
C LEU A 266 6.12 -1.28 27.08
N LEU A 267 7.01 -2.04 27.70
CA LEU A 267 6.80 -3.47 27.99
C LEU A 267 6.18 -3.59 29.38
N GLU A 268 4.86 -3.78 29.45
CA GLU A 268 4.16 -3.87 30.73
C GLU A 268 4.61 -5.11 31.53
N GLY A 269 4.85 -4.93 32.82
CA GLY A 269 5.22 -6.03 33.71
C GLY A 269 6.64 -6.57 33.54
N VAL A 270 7.40 -6.11 32.56
CA VAL A 270 8.82 -6.47 32.35
C VAL A 270 9.74 -5.53 33.13
N GLU A 271 10.74 -6.07 33.82
CA GLU A 271 11.79 -5.26 34.47
C GLU A 271 12.91 -4.96 33.47
N ALA A 272 13.40 -3.72 33.42
CA ALA A 272 14.46 -3.30 32.50
C ALA A 272 15.76 -4.13 32.65
N ALA A 273 16.00 -4.66 33.85
CA ALA A 273 17.17 -5.49 34.14
C ALA A 273 17.12 -6.91 33.54
N ASP A 274 15.95 -7.37 33.10
CA ASP A 274 15.76 -8.67 32.48
C ASP A 274 16.00 -8.63 30.96
N LEU A 275 15.91 -7.45 30.35
CA LEU A 275 16.14 -7.24 28.92
C LEU A 275 17.64 -7.32 28.58
N THR A 276 17.94 -8.02 27.50
CA THR A 276 19.30 -8.13 26.95
C THR A 276 19.27 -7.89 25.45
N GLU A 277 20.42 -7.89 24.79
CA GLU A 277 20.49 -7.83 23.32
C GLU A 277 19.65 -8.92 22.64
N GLU A 278 19.47 -10.09 23.27
CA GLU A 278 18.61 -11.17 22.74
C GLU A 278 17.10 -10.84 22.76
N SER A 279 16.68 -9.80 23.48
CA SER A 279 15.30 -9.32 23.50
C SER A 279 14.96 -8.40 22.33
N PHE A 280 15.97 -8.05 21.53
CA PHE A 280 15.84 -7.08 20.45
C PHE A 280 16.40 -7.64 19.15
N GLN A 281 15.72 -7.35 18.07
CA GLN A 281 16.22 -7.57 16.73
C GLN A 281 16.43 -6.22 16.07
N PHE A 282 17.65 -6.02 15.59
CA PHE A 282 18.02 -4.83 14.83
C PHE A 282 18.22 -5.23 13.39
N ALA A 283 18.05 -4.22 12.57
CA ALA A 283 18.41 -4.20 11.18
C ALA A 283 19.85 -4.77 10.95
N ASP A 284 20.02 -5.75 10.04
CA ASP A 284 21.29 -6.33 9.55
C ASP A 284 22.37 -5.32 9.06
N PRO A 285 23.54 -5.24 9.71
CA PRO A 285 24.65 -4.37 9.32
C PRO A 285 25.26 -4.63 7.92
N GLU A 286 25.09 -5.83 7.34
CA GLU A 286 25.62 -6.13 6.00
C GLU A 286 24.76 -5.49 4.90
N LEU A 287 23.43 -5.55 5.02
CA LEU A 287 22.51 -4.87 4.10
C LEU A 287 22.73 -3.35 4.11
N ALA A 288 23.14 -2.78 5.24
CA ALA A 288 23.64 -1.40 5.35
C ALA A 288 24.78 -1.08 4.40
N THR A 289 25.75 -1.99 4.38
CA THR A 289 26.97 -1.83 3.61
C THR A 289 26.65 -1.91 2.12
N ASP A 290 25.68 -2.74 1.75
CA ASP A 290 25.24 -2.90 0.36
C ASP A 290 24.36 -1.75 -0.13
N LEU A 291 23.47 -1.23 0.70
CA LEU A 291 22.73 0.01 0.40
C LEU A 291 23.71 1.17 0.17
N GLN A 292 24.70 1.34 1.05
CA GLN A 292 25.74 2.36 0.86
C GLN A 292 26.57 2.13 -0.41
N THR A 293 26.91 0.88 -0.71
CA THR A 293 27.64 0.53 -1.94
C THR A 293 26.82 0.84 -3.19
N THR A 294 25.53 0.53 -3.18
CA THR A 294 24.59 0.81 -4.26
C THR A 294 24.45 2.31 -4.50
N LEU A 295 24.22 3.07 -3.42
CA LEU A 295 24.15 4.52 -3.46
C LEU A 295 25.44 5.13 -4.03
N ALA A 296 26.60 4.67 -3.57
CA ALA A 296 27.89 5.13 -4.09
C ALA A 296 28.01 4.87 -5.61
N ARG A 297 27.63 3.67 -6.07
CA ARG A 297 27.66 3.32 -7.50
C ARG A 297 26.68 4.13 -8.34
N SER A 298 25.49 4.43 -7.81
CA SER A 298 24.47 5.22 -8.51
C SER A 298 24.87 6.68 -8.79
N LEU A 299 25.92 7.16 -8.11
CA LEU A 299 26.47 8.50 -8.25
C LEU A 299 27.82 8.54 -9.00
N GLU A 300 28.36 7.40 -9.43
CA GLU A 300 29.70 7.31 -10.07
C GLU A 300 29.79 8.01 -11.44
N ASP A 301 28.67 8.18 -12.14
CA ASP A 301 28.60 8.77 -13.48
C ASP A 301 28.52 10.31 -13.46
N GLU A 302 28.39 10.92 -12.28
CA GLU A 302 28.21 12.36 -12.05
C GLU A 302 26.97 12.97 -12.77
N THR A 303 26.05 12.16 -13.30
CA THR A 303 24.83 12.63 -13.99
C THR A 303 23.64 12.87 -13.06
N SER A 304 23.82 12.61 -11.76
CA SER A 304 22.84 12.86 -10.71
C SER A 304 23.51 13.40 -9.45
N PRO A 305 23.03 14.53 -8.89
CA PRO A 305 23.56 15.08 -7.65
C PRO A 305 23.32 14.24 -6.40
N GLY A 306 22.22 13.49 -6.35
CA GLY A 306 21.70 12.82 -5.17
C GLY A 306 20.87 11.58 -5.52
N SER A 307 20.88 10.62 -4.62
CA SER A 307 20.28 9.31 -4.81
C SER A 307 19.70 8.78 -3.50
N ILE A 308 18.58 8.08 -3.62
CA ILE A 308 17.90 7.39 -2.51
C ILE A 308 17.72 5.93 -2.95
N ALA A 309 18.01 5.00 -2.06
CA ALA A 309 17.82 3.58 -2.29
C ALA A 309 17.02 2.99 -1.13
N ALA A 310 16.11 2.06 -1.45
CA ALA A 310 15.37 1.32 -0.45
C ALA A 310 15.25 -0.16 -0.79
N VAL A 311 15.12 -0.98 0.25
CA VAL A 311 14.82 -2.41 0.18
C VAL A 311 13.75 -2.71 1.21
N MET A 312 12.72 -3.44 0.83
CA MET A 312 11.72 -3.97 1.73
C MET A 312 11.61 -5.48 1.51
N THR A 313 11.81 -6.27 2.56
CA THR A 313 11.70 -7.75 2.48
C THR A 313 10.25 -8.20 2.52
N GLU A 314 9.96 -9.45 2.19
CA GLU A 314 8.62 -10.08 2.35
C GLU A 314 7.97 -9.73 3.70
N ASP A 315 8.75 -9.88 4.77
CA ASP A 315 8.39 -9.58 6.15
C ASP A 315 8.21 -8.08 6.49
N GLY A 316 8.13 -7.18 5.51
CA GLY A 316 7.89 -5.75 5.75
C GLY A 316 9.08 -4.97 6.32
N TYR A 317 10.26 -5.56 6.46
CA TYR A 317 11.45 -4.85 6.94
C TYR A 317 11.91 -3.81 5.92
N LEU A 318 11.65 -2.55 6.20
CA LEU A 318 12.08 -1.43 5.37
C LEU A 318 13.49 -0.97 5.71
N TRP A 319 14.29 -0.82 4.67
CA TRP A 319 15.64 -0.28 4.73
C TRP A 319 15.79 0.84 3.74
N THR A 320 16.28 1.99 4.20
CA THR A 320 16.51 3.15 3.35
C THR A 320 17.93 3.67 3.50
N GLY A 321 18.42 4.30 2.44
CA GLY A 321 19.65 5.07 2.48
C GLY A 321 19.63 6.18 1.44
N ALA A 322 20.39 7.24 1.71
CA ALA A 322 20.52 8.38 0.81
C ALA A 322 21.98 8.84 0.71
N SER A 323 22.36 9.38 -0.44
CA SER A 323 23.71 9.90 -0.68
C SER A 323 23.71 11.03 -1.69
N GLY A 324 24.61 12.00 -1.52
CA GLY A 324 24.75 13.15 -2.40
C GLY A 324 23.95 14.36 -1.92
N PHE A 325 23.42 15.13 -2.87
CA PHE A 325 22.77 16.40 -2.60
C PHE A 325 21.36 16.46 -3.19
N ALA A 326 20.41 16.86 -2.35
CA ALA A 326 19.09 17.28 -2.79
C ALA A 326 19.21 18.55 -3.65
N VAL A 327 19.92 19.56 -3.13
CA VAL A 327 20.14 20.83 -3.82
C VAL A 327 21.64 21.04 -4.02
N ALA A 328 22.11 20.79 -5.25
CA ALA A 328 23.52 20.86 -5.61
C ALA A 328 24.12 22.27 -5.41
N GLU A 329 23.34 23.32 -5.64
CA GLU A 329 23.80 24.71 -5.64
C GLU A 329 24.26 25.21 -4.27
N ASN A 330 23.70 24.65 -3.19
CA ASN A 330 24.01 25.05 -1.81
C ASN A 330 24.52 23.89 -0.95
N ASN A 331 24.76 22.71 -1.54
CA ASN A 331 25.15 21.48 -0.86
C ASN A 331 24.16 21.03 0.22
N THR A 332 22.86 21.22 0.02
CA THR A 332 21.85 20.59 0.87
C THR A 332 21.92 19.08 0.66
N PRO A 333 22.21 18.27 1.70
CA PRO A 333 22.28 16.82 1.56
C PRO A 333 20.90 16.26 1.25
N VAL A 334 20.86 15.14 0.51
CA VAL A 334 19.64 14.33 0.38
C VAL A 334 19.39 13.55 1.68
N THR A 335 18.12 13.38 2.05
CA THR A 335 17.67 12.47 3.10
C THR A 335 16.84 11.34 2.49
N ALA A 336 16.67 10.23 3.22
CA ALA A 336 15.85 9.12 2.71
C ALA A 336 14.34 9.44 2.67
N GLU A 337 13.92 10.43 3.45
CA GLU A 337 12.55 10.92 3.59
C GLU A 337 12.17 11.94 2.50
N ASP A 338 13.17 12.49 1.80
CA ASP A 338 12.94 13.52 0.80
C ASP A 338 11.94 13.03 -0.27
N ARG A 339 11.00 13.90 -0.60
CA ARG A 339 9.93 13.62 -1.57
C ARG A 339 10.40 13.86 -2.98
N PHE A 340 9.92 13.06 -3.93
CA PHE A 340 10.30 13.16 -5.33
C PHE A 340 9.16 12.78 -6.29
N PRO A 341 9.15 13.33 -7.52
CA PRO A 341 8.24 12.88 -8.56
C PRO A 341 8.49 11.42 -8.92
N ILE A 342 7.42 10.63 -8.97
CA ILE A 342 7.53 9.20 -9.23
C ILE A 342 7.37 8.84 -10.71
N ALA A 343 7.01 9.83 -11.54
CA ALA A 343 6.87 9.68 -12.98
C ALA A 343 5.98 8.48 -13.32
N SER A 344 6.41 7.62 -14.25
CA SER A 344 5.62 6.46 -14.69
C SER A 344 5.28 5.44 -13.60
N VAL A 345 5.85 5.53 -12.39
CA VAL A 345 5.39 4.77 -11.20
C VAL A 345 3.98 5.21 -10.75
N THR A 346 3.43 6.31 -11.30
CA THR A 346 2.00 6.67 -11.18
C THR A 346 1.06 5.69 -11.90
N LYS A 347 1.55 4.97 -12.92
CA LYS A 347 0.73 4.03 -13.71
C LYS A 347 0.18 2.86 -12.87
N PRO A 348 0.96 2.21 -11.99
CA PRO A 348 0.43 1.26 -11.00
C PRO A 348 -0.78 1.79 -10.23
N PHE A 349 -0.71 2.99 -9.66
CA PHE A 349 -1.84 3.60 -8.92
C PHE A 349 -3.08 3.76 -9.80
N THR A 350 -2.89 4.26 -11.03
CA THR A 350 -3.99 4.39 -12.01
C THR A 350 -4.58 3.05 -12.40
N ALA A 351 -3.76 2.01 -12.55
CA ALA A 351 -4.21 0.67 -12.86
C ALA A 351 -5.00 0.07 -11.70
N VAL A 352 -4.53 0.19 -10.45
CA VAL A 352 -5.23 -0.27 -9.24
C VAL A 352 -6.63 0.36 -9.18
N VAL A 353 -6.74 1.68 -9.25
CA VAL A 353 -8.06 2.36 -9.23
C VAL A 353 -8.95 1.89 -10.38
N THR A 354 -8.40 1.75 -11.59
CA THR A 354 -9.18 1.26 -12.75
C THR A 354 -9.72 -0.16 -12.51
N MET A 355 -8.92 -1.03 -11.89
CA MET A 355 -9.30 -2.40 -11.61
C MET A 355 -10.30 -2.50 -10.46
N GLN A 356 -10.15 -1.71 -9.40
CA GLN A 356 -11.14 -1.62 -8.32
C GLN A 356 -12.51 -1.15 -8.87
N LEU A 357 -12.54 -0.14 -9.74
CA LEU A 357 -13.77 0.30 -10.42
C LEU A 357 -14.38 -0.79 -11.32
N ALA A 358 -13.55 -1.69 -11.87
CA ALA A 358 -14.05 -2.83 -12.64
C ALA A 358 -14.66 -3.91 -11.73
N ASP A 359 -14.05 -4.17 -10.57
CA ASP A 359 -14.56 -5.10 -9.56
C ASP A 359 -15.87 -4.62 -8.94
N GLU A 360 -16.05 -3.30 -8.84
CA GLU A 360 -17.28 -2.65 -8.37
C GLU A 360 -18.40 -2.59 -9.43
N ASP A 361 -18.18 -3.14 -10.63
CA ASP A 361 -19.07 -3.02 -11.79
C ASP A 361 -19.37 -1.55 -12.20
N VAL A 362 -18.53 -0.58 -11.80
CA VAL A 362 -18.66 0.84 -12.20
C VAL A 362 -18.30 0.99 -13.67
N LEU A 363 -17.26 0.28 -14.13
CA LEU A 363 -16.85 0.21 -15.52
C LEU A 363 -16.55 -1.23 -15.95
N SER A 364 -16.51 -1.48 -17.26
CA SER A 364 -16.01 -2.74 -17.80
C SER A 364 -14.68 -2.54 -18.51
N LEU A 365 -13.74 -3.46 -18.32
CA LEU A 365 -12.48 -3.47 -19.10
C LEU A 365 -12.71 -3.56 -20.62
N GLU A 366 -13.88 -4.04 -21.05
CA GLU A 366 -14.28 -4.11 -22.46
C GLU A 366 -15.06 -2.89 -22.95
N ASP A 367 -15.34 -1.92 -22.08
CA ASP A 367 -15.91 -0.64 -22.50
C ASP A 367 -14.91 0.11 -23.37
N THR A 368 -15.44 0.79 -24.39
CA THR A 368 -14.65 1.62 -25.28
C THR A 368 -14.49 3.02 -24.73
N MET A 369 -13.42 3.71 -25.16
CA MET A 369 -13.17 5.10 -24.76
C MET A 369 -14.36 6.03 -25.05
N ASP A 370 -15.08 5.80 -26.16
CA ASP A 370 -16.26 6.58 -26.57
C ASP A 370 -17.43 6.51 -25.58
N GLN A 371 -17.47 5.48 -24.72
CA GLN A 371 -18.51 5.36 -23.70
C GLN A 371 -18.29 6.33 -22.53
N TRP A 372 -17.03 6.67 -22.26
CA TRP A 372 -16.63 7.42 -21.07
C TRP A 372 -16.13 8.83 -21.38
N LEU A 373 -15.48 9.03 -22.52
CA LEU A 373 -14.88 10.33 -22.86
C LEU A 373 -15.76 11.14 -23.81
N PRO A 374 -15.75 12.48 -23.71
CA PRO A 374 -16.55 13.33 -24.58
C PRO A 374 -16.04 13.31 -26.03
N GLU A 375 -16.96 13.50 -27.00
CA GLU A 375 -16.63 13.55 -28.43
C GLU A 375 -15.53 14.59 -28.76
N THR A 376 -15.34 15.62 -27.93
CA THR A 376 -14.26 16.61 -28.09
C THR A 376 -12.86 15.99 -28.01
N VAL A 377 -12.70 14.95 -27.20
CA VAL A 377 -11.49 14.14 -27.05
C VAL A 377 -11.48 13.04 -28.09
N THR A 378 -12.49 12.17 -28.10
CA THR A 378 -12.42 10.89 -28.82
C THR A 378 -12.39 11.02 -30.33
N ARG A 379 -13.04 12.03 -30.92
CA ARG A 379 -13.03 12.25 -32.38
C ARG A 379 -11.65 12.57 -32.95
N GLN A 380 -10.70 12.97 -32.10
CA GLN A 380 -9.35 13.33 -32.47
C GLN A 380 -8.39 12.13 -32.48
N ILE A 381 -8.82 11.01 -31.88
CA ILE A 381 -8.04 9.79 -31.71
C ILE A 381 -8.60 8.73 -32.68
N PRO A 382 -7.79 8.19 -33.60
CA PRO A 382 -8.26 7.18 -34.53
C PRO A 382 -8.72 5.89 -33.82
N ASN A 383 -9.82 5.29 -34.31
CA ASN A 383 -10.40 4.05 -33.78
C ASN A 383 -10.83 4.12 -32.31
N SER A 384 -11.14 5.30 -31.78
CA SER A 384 -11.59 5.49 -30.38
C SER A 384 -12.85 4.70 -30.02
N ASP A 385 -13.69 4.35 -31.01
CA ASP A 385 -14.85 3.48 -30.86
C ASP A 385 -14.51 1.99 -30.78
N GLU A 386 -13.25 1.61 -31.02
CA GLU A 386 -12.74 0.23 -30.94
C GLU A 386 -11.72 0.05 -29.79
N ILE A 387 -11.15 1.14 -29.26
CA ILE A 387 -10.15 1.09 -28.18
C ILE A 387 -10.83 0.86 -26.84
N THR A 388 -10.53 -0.25 -26.18
CA THR A 388 -11.09 -0.61 -24.86
C THR A 388 -10.21 -0.16 -23.69
N ILE A 389 -10.80 -0.07 -22.49
CA ILE A 389 -10.06 0.20 -21.24
C ILE A 389 -8.92 -0.82 -21.04
N ARG A 390 -9.19 -2.11 -21.29
CA ARG A 390 -8.15 -3.17 -21.26
C ARG A 390 -6.96 -2.82 -22.14
N GLN A 391 -7.22 -2.34 -23.36
CA GLN A 391 -6.16 -2.02 -24.31
C GLN A 391 -5.38 -0.76 -23.93
N LEU A 392 -5.98 0.16 -23.18
CA LEU A 392 -5.24 1.28 -22.58
C LEU A 392 -4.29 0.76 -21.50
N LEU A 393 -4.80 -0.07 -20.56
CA LEU A 393 -4.01 -0.65 -19.48
C LEU A 393 -2.81 -1.47 -20.00
N SER A 394 -3.02 -2.30 -21.03
CA SER A 394 -2.00 -3.20 -21.59
C SER A 394 -1.12 -2.60 -22.67
N HIS A 395 -1.22 -1.30 -22.95
CA HIS A 395 -0.44 -0.66 -24.02
C HIS A 395 -0.69 -1.23 -25.43
N THR A 396 -1.90 -1.72 -25.71
CA THR A 396 -2.29 -2.26 -27.03
C THR A 396 -3.31 -1.40 -27.77
N SER A 397 -3.46 -0.13 -27.40
CA SER A 397 -4.45 0.79 -27.98
C SER A 397 -4.16 1.18 -29.43
N GLY A 398 -2.89 1.19 -29.85
CA GLY A 398 -2.46 1.72 -31.15
C GLY A 398 -2.44 3.26 -31.23
N ILE A 399 -2.68 3.95 -30.11
CA ILE A 399 -2.51 5.41 -30.01
C ILE A 399 -1.04 5.74 -30.20
N ASN A 400 -0.74 6.80 -30.95
CA ASN A 400 0.62 7.24 -31.19
C ASN A 400 1.32 7.66 -29.88
N SER A 401 2.55 7.19 -29.65
CA SER A 401 3.33 7.55 -28.47
C SER A 401 3.99 8.91 -28.64
N PHE A 402 3.50 9.91 -27.89
CA PHE A 402 4.07 11.26 -27.94
C PHE A 402 5.44 11.40 -27.27
N ILE A 403 5.82 10.39 -26.48
CA ILE A 403 7.07 10.41 -25.72
C ILE A 403 8.23 9.88 -26.57
N MET A 404 7.96 9.02 -27.55
CA MET A 404 8.97 8.39 -28.40
C MET A 404 9.17 9.17 -29.72
N SER A 405 10.41 9.15 -30.24
CA SER A 405 10.96 9.78 -31.48
C SER A 405 10.15 10.90 -32.18
N ASP A 406 10.74 12.10 -32.27
CA ASP A 406 10.22 13.35 -32.87
C ASP A 406 9.03 14.01 -32.12
N GLY A 407 8.70 13.52 -30.91
CA GLY A 407 7.66 14.09 -30.03
C GLY A 407 8.19 14.96 -28.88
N TYR A 408 7.65 14.76 -27.67
CA TYR A 408 7.80 15.65 -26.51
C TYR A 408 9.24 15.81 -25.99
N PHE A 409 10.02 14.72 -25.87
CA PHE A 409 11.40 14.82 -25.39
C PHE A 409 12.33 15.55 -26.36
N GLN A 410 12.16 15.35 -27.67
CA GLN A 410 12.93 16.08 -28.67
C GLN A 410 12.61 17.58 -28.62
N ASP A 411 11.34 17.91 -28.46
CA ASP A 411 10.87 19.28 -28.26
C ASP A 411 11.47 19.95 -27.00
N LEU A 412 11.68 19.19 -25.94
CA LEU A 412 12.34 19.66 -24.73
C LEU A 412 13.85 19.84 -24.92
N ILE A 413 14.54 18.95 -25.65
CA ILE A 413 15.95 19.15 -26.01
C ILE A 413 16.10 20.45 -26.81
N GLU A 414 15.18 20.73 -27.73
CA GLU A 414 15.23 21.93 -28.57
C GLU A 414 14.73 23.21 -27.86
N ASN A 415 13.76 23.07 -26.96
CA ASN A 415 13.17 24.16 -26.19
C ASN A 415 12.86 23.74 -24.75
N PRO A 416 13.86 23.74 -23.87
CA PRO A 416 13.67 23.19 -22.53
C PRO A 416 12.72 24.01 -21.64
N SER A 417 12.47 25.27 -21.98
CA SER A 417 11.47 26.09 -21.29
C SER A 417 10.03 25.59 -21.45
N LYS A 418 9.77 24.67 -22.38
CA LYS A 418 8.45 24.01 -22.53
C LYS A 418 8.04 23.26 -21.25
N ILE A 419 8.98 22.82 -20.42
CA ILE A 419 8.68 22.10 -19.16
C ILE A 419 7.89 22.95 -18.15
N PHE A 420 8.00 24.28 -18.22
CA PHE A 420 7.32 25.22 -17.32
C PHE A 420 6.02 25.77 -17.92
N GLN A 421 5.50 25.16 -18.99
CA GLN A 421 4.19 25.52 -19.50
C GLN A 421 3.11 24.93 -18.59
N ASP A 422 2.19 25.82 -18.21
CA ASP A 422 0.94 25.54 -17.51
C ASP A 422 -0.03 24.91 -18.53
N TRP A 423 -0.08 23.58 -18.53
CA TRP A 423 -0.85 22.77 -19.47
C TRP A 423 -1.76 21.84 -18.70
N THR A 424 -2.99 21.70 -19.18
CA THR A 424 -3.85 20.59 -18.74
C THR A 424 -3.44 19.28 -19.42
N THR A 425 -3.95 18.15 -18.91
CA THR A 425 -3.81 16.86 -19.60
C THR A 425 -4.37 16.91 -21.02
N GLU A 426 -5.51 17.57 -21.24
CA GLU A 426 -6.08 17.74 -22.57
C GLU A 426 -5.26 18.66 -23.48
N ASP A 427 -4.57 19.67 -22.93
CA ASP A 427 -3.63 20.48 -23.71
C ASP A 427 -2.43 19.64 -24.19
N LEU A 428 -1.93 18.74 -23.33
CA LEU A 428 -0.86 17.81 -23.69
C LEU A 428 -1.32 16.82 -24.78
N LEU A 429 -2.51 16.26 -24.65
CA LEU A 429 -3.13 15.42 -25.69
C LEU A 429 -3.35 16.21 -26.99
N ALA A 430 -3.75 17.47 -26.90
CA ALA A 430 -3.99 18.32 -28.07
C ALA A 430 -2.73 18.69 -28.84
N GLU A 431 -1.61 18.89 -28.13
CA GLU A 431 -0.34 19.23 -28.77
C GLU A 431 0.30 18.01 -29.43
N TYR A 432 0.19 16.82 -28.83
CA TYR A 432 0.99 15.67 -29.27
C TYR A 432 0.25 14.42 -29.72
N VAL A 433 -1.05 14.29 -29.45
CA VAL A 433 -1.82 13.07 -29.78
C VAL A 433 -2.93 13.36 -30.79
N TYR A 434 -3.59 14.51 -30.68
CA TYR A 434 -4.75 14.82 -31.52
C TYR A 434 -4.39 15.03 -32.99
N GLY A 435 -5.06 14.29 -33.86
CA GLY A 435 -4.88 14.39 -35.30
C GLY A 435 -3.71 13.58 -35.87
N GLU A 436 -2.99 12.85 -35.01
CA GLU A 436 -1.99 11.86 -35.43
C GLU A 436 -2.66 10.57 -35.93
N ASP A 437 -2.00 9.87 -36.85
CA ASP A 437 -2.45 8.56 -37.33
C ASP A 437 -2.17 7.49 -36.25
N ALA A 438 -3.01 6.45 -36.19
CA ALA A 438 -2.76 5.31 -35.32
C ALA A 438 -1.47 4.58 -35.70
N SER A 439 -0.66 4.20 -34.71
CA SER A 439 0.55 3.38 -34.90
C SER A 439 0.21 2.00 -35.47
N PHE A 440 -0.87 1.40 -34.97
CA PHE A 440 -1.41 0.10 -35.39
C PHE A 440 -2.89 -0.01 -35.03
N ALA A 441 -3.56 -1.09 -35.46
CA ALA A 441 -4.95 -1.33 -35.11
C ALA A 441 -5.09 -1.79 -33.65
N PRO A 442 -6.14 -1.39 -32.91
CA PRO A 442 -6.30 -1.78 -31.49
C PRO A 442 -6.18 -3.30 -31.27
N GLY A 443 -5.34 -3.70 -30.32
CA GLY A 443 -5.04 -5.09 -29.97
C GLY A 443 -4.09 -5.83 -30.92
N ALA A 444 -3.56 -5.19 -31.96
CA ALA A 444 -2.69 -5.85 -32.94
C ALA A 444 -1.24 -6.01 -32.48
N GLU A 445 -0.72 -5.01 -31.75
CA GLU A 445 0.66 -4.93 -31.27
C GLU A 445 0.67 -4.28 -29.87
N VAL A 446 1.84 -4.24 -29.25
CA VAL A 446 2.09 -3.60 -27.95
C VAL A 446 3.08 -2.47 -28.18
N GLU A 447 2.77 -1.28 -27.69
CA GLU A 447 3.68 -0.13 -27.73
C GLU A 447 3.49 0.70 -26.47
N TYR A 448 4.55 0.82 -25.66
CA TYR A 448 4.53 1.65 -24.47
C TYR A 448 4.15 3.09 -24.81
N ASN A 449 3.04 3.54 -24.22
CA ASN A 449 2.47 4.86 -24.49
C ASN A 449 1.82 5.45 -23.23
N SER A 450 2.36 6.57 -22.76
CA SER A 450 1.81 7.29 -21.61
C SER A 450 0.45 7.94 -21.91
N ALA A 451 0.10 8.21 -23.17
CA ALA A 451 -1.21 8.73 -23.53
C ALA A 451 -2.35 7.81 -23.06
N ASN A 452 -2.10 6.50 -23.01
CA ASN A 452 -3.09 5.55 -22.51
C ASN A 452 -3.48 5.83 -21.06
N TYR A 453 -2.50 6.14 -20.21
CA TYR A 453 -2.72 6.39 -18.78
C TYR A 453 -3.21 7.83 -18.51
N LEU A 454 -2.92 8.78 -19.40
CA LEU A 454 -3.60 10.09 -19.40
C LEU A 454 -5.11 9.89 -19.63
N LEU A 455 -5.47 9.08 -20.62
CA LEU A 455 -6.86 8.80 -20.96
C LEU A 455 -7.56 7.96 -19.90
N LEU A 456 -6.87 6.99 -19.26
CA LEU A 456 -7.41 6.26 -18.11
C LEU A 456 -7.73 7.21 -16.95
N GLY A 457 -6.86 8.18 -16.66
CA GLY A 457 -7.15 9.22 -15.67
C GLY A 457 -8.47 9.96 -15.96
N LEU A 458 -8.66 10.42 -17.19
CA LEU A 458 -9.91 11.08 -17.60
C LEU A 458 -11.14 10.14 -17.56
N ILE A 459 -10.95 8.85 -17.82
CA ILE A 459 -12.02 7.83 -17.71
C ILE A 459 -12.41 7.64 -16.25
N ILE A 460 -11.45 7.53 -15.33
CA ILE A 460 -11.69 7.43 -13.88
C ILE A 460 -12.51 8.63 -13.41
N GLU A 461 -12.12 9.85 -13.79
CA GLU A 461 -12.86 11.06 -13.42
C GLU A 461 -14.29 11.05 -13.98
N SER A 462 -14.46 10.64 -15.24
CA SER A 462 -15.80 10.55 -15.82
C SER A 462 -16.65 9.44 -15.23
N ALA A 463 -16.06 8.33 -14.80
CA ALA A 463 -16.78 7.19 -14.23
C ALA A 463 -17.28 7.48 -12.82
N THR A 464 -16.54 8.30 -12.07
CA THR A 464 -16.77 8.55 -10.64
C THR A 464 -17.42 9.91 -10.36
N ASP A 465 -17.41 10.85 -11.33
CA ASP A 465 -17.76 12.27 -11.10
C ASP A 465 -16.90 12.91 -9.98
N SER A 466 -15.67 12.41 -9.81
CA SER A 466 -14.66 12.89 -8.85
C SER A 466 -13.32 13.14 -9.55
N THR A 467 -12.38 13.83 -8.89
CA THR A 467 -11.04 14.04 -9.44
C THR A 467 -10.19 12.78 -9.33
N LEU A 468 -9.20 12.63 -10.21
CA LEU A 468 -8.26 11.50 -10.12
C LEU A 468 -7.49 11.52 -8.78
N GLU A 469 -7.13 12.71 -8.30
CA GLU A 469 -6.52 12.91 -6.98
C GLU A 469 -7.39 12.36 -5.85
N SER A 470 -8.69 12.68 -5.83
CA SER A 470 -9.63 12.15 -4.83
C SER A 470 -9.68 10.62 -4.90
N GLN A 471 -9.71 10.04 -6.11
CA GLN A 471 -9.75 8.59 -6.26
C GLN A 471 -8.44 7.91 -5.82
N PHE A 472 -7.30 8.57 -5.91
CA PHE A 472 -6.07 8.06 -5.28
C PHE A 472 -6.11 8.14 -3.76
N HIS A 473 -6.64 9.22 -3.19
CA HIS A 473 -6.86 9.35 -1.75
C HIS A 473 -7.81 8.28 -1.21
N ASP A 474 -9.03 8.25 -1.74
CA ASP A 474 -10.10 7.40 -1.23
C ASP A 474 -9.79 5.90 -1.30
N ARG A 475 -8.91 5.47 -2.23
CA ARG A 475 -8.75 4.06 -2.57
C ARG A 475 -7.36 3.48 -2.36
N ILE A 476 -6.35 4.33 -2.14
CA ILE A 476 -4.95 3.90 -2.02
C ILE A 476 -4.21 4.70 -0.94
N ILE A 477 -4.16 6.02 -1.06
CA ILE A 477 -3.30 6.86 -0.22
C ILE A 477 -3.80 6.91 1.22
N ASP A 478 -5.09 7.19 1.43
CA ASP A 478 -5.63 7.30 2.79
C ASP A 478 -5.73 5.91 3.47
N PRO A 479 -6.21 4.84 2.80
CA PRO A 479 -6.24 3.50 3.41
C PRO A 479 -4.87 2.93 3.79
N LEU A 480 -3.81 3.30 3.05
CA LEU A 480 -2.44 2.85 3.34
C LEU A 480 -1.58 3.89 4.08
N ASP A 481 -2.15 5.05 4.41
CA ASP A 481 -1.47 6.19 5.04
C ASP A 481 -0.17 6.58 4.35
N LEU A 482 -0.27 6.77 3.03
CA LEU A 482 0.84 7.23 2.20
C LEU A 482 0.97 8.75 2.30
N ASP A 483 1.26 9.24 3.50
CA ASP A 483 1.27 10.65 3.91
C ASP A 483 2.22 11.54 3.09
N ASN A 484 3.18 10.94 2.39
CA ASN A 484 4.13 11.63 1.51
C ASN A 484 3.76 11.53 0.04
N THR A 485 2.65 10.88 -0.28
CA THR A 485 2.16 10.62 -1.63
C THR A 485 0.96 11.49 -1.96
N PHE A 486 1.07 12.30 -3.02
CA PHE A 486 0.00 13.23 -3.41
C PHE A 486 0.18 13.71 -4.86
N MET A 487 -0.90 14.28 -5.42
CA MET A 487 -0.80 15.09 -6.64
C MET A 487 -0.48 16.55 -6.27
N PRO A 488 0.49 17.21 -6.92
CA PRO A 488 0.97 18.51 -6.47
C PRO A 488 -0.05 19.65 -6.58
N GLY A 489 -0.99 19.61 -7.53
CA GLY A 489 -1.99 20.67 -7.69
C GLY A 489 -1.38 22.06 -7.93
N GLY A 490 -0.17 22.11 -8.50
CA GLY A 490 0.65 23.30 -8.68
C GLY A 490 1.46 23.77 -7.45
N GLU A 491 1.45 23.03 -6.34
CA GLU A 491 2.29 23.29 -5.16
C GLU A 491 3.48 22.31 -5.07
N ILE A 492 4.64 22.80 -4.63
CA ILE A 492 5.86 22.00 -4.44
C ILE A 492 6.19 21.99 -2.95
N PRO A 493 6.32 20.81 -2.32
CA PRO A 493 6.69 20.72 -0.91
C PRO A 493 8.05 21.34 -0.58
N ALA A 494 8.28 21.62 0.71
CA ALA A 494 9.54 22.20 1.18
C ALA A 494 10.71 21.20 1.17
N ASP A 495 10.40 19.91 1.27
CA ASP A 495 11.24 18.70 1.35
C ASP A 495 11.28 17.93 0.02
N TYR A 496 11.17 18.66 -1.09
CA TYR A 496 11.10 18.14 -2.45
C TYR A 496 12.46 18.11 -3.15
N GLN A 497 12.76 17.03 -3.85
CA GLN A 497 13.98 16.87 -4.66
C GLN A 497 13.87 17.62 -6.00
N PRO A 498 14.69 18.66 -6.25
CA PRO A 498 14.82 19.25 -7.58
C PRO A 498 15.32 18.25 -8.61
N GLY A 499 14.74 18.25 -9.80
CA GLY A 499 15.22 17.44 -10.92
C GLY A 499 16.32 18.15 -11.69
N TYR A 500 17.39 17.42 -12.01
CA TYR A 500 18.52 17.97 -12.76
C TYR A 500 18.65 17.33 -14.15
N ILE A 501 18.74 18.15 -15.19
CA ILE A 501 18.78 17.66 -16.58
C ILE A 501 20.13 18.02 -17.21
N ASP A 502 20.84 17.02 -17.69
CA ASP A 502 21.96 17.13 -18.62
C ASP A 502 21.42 16.89 -20.04
N ALA A 503 21.17 17.97 -20.79
CA ALA A 503 20.44 17.90 -22.06
C ALA A 503 21.37 17.61 -23.25
N ASP A 504 22.64 18.00 -23.17
CA ASP A 504 23.62 17.80 -24.24
C ASP A 504 24.66 16.70 -23.97
N GLY A 505 24.61 16.10 -22.77
CA GLY A 505 25.40 14.96 -22.36
C GLY A 505 26.83 15.31 -21.95
N ASP A 506 27.10 16.58 -21.63
CA ASP A 506 28.44 17.06 -21.30
C ASP A 506 28.80 16.96 -19.80
N GLY A 507 27.86 16.48 -18.97
CA GLY A 507 28.00 16.35 -17.52
C GLY A 507 27.72 17.65 -16.75
N VAL A 508 27.15 18.67 -17.39
CA VAL A 508 26.69 19.90 -16.76
C VAL A 508 25.17 19.95 -16.76
N PHE A 509 24.57 20.24 -15.61
CA PHE A 509 23.12 20.41 -15.54
C PHE A 509 22.70 21.71 -16.22
N ASP A 510 21.96 21.57 -17.31
CA ASP A 510 21.40 22.67 -18.10
C ASP A 510 20.18 23.29 -17.41
N LEU A 511 19.42 22.49 -16.65
CA LEU A 511 18.15 22.89 -16.05
C LEU A 511 17.93 22.28 -14.68
N ASN A 512 17.26 23.06 -13.83
CA ASN A 512 16.64 22.61 -12.60
C ASN A 512 15.12 22.62 -12.82
N ALA A 513 14.52 21.43 -12.77
CA ALA A 513 13.11 21.19 -13.03
C ALA A 513 12.23 21.28 -11.77
N ALA A 514 12.73 21.84 -10.66
CA ALA A 514 11.98 21.90 -9.41
C ALA A 514 10.57 22.48 -9.56
N GLU A 515 10.42 23.49 -10.42
CA GLU A 515 9.15 24.18 -10.70
C GLU A 515 8.37 23.61 -11.89
N ALA A 516 8.68 22.39 -12.33
CA ALA A 516 7.93 21.75 -13.41
C ALA A 516 6.50 21.43 -12.97
N ASP A 517 5.54 21.80 -13.82
CA ASP A 517 4.14 21.40 -13.66
C ASP A 517 3.99 19.90 -14.01
N LEU A 518 3.70 19.09 -13.00
CA LEU A 518 3.55 17.64 -13.13
C LEU A 518 2.09 17.21 -13.35
N ASP A 519 1.12 18.06 -12.98
CA ASP A 519 -0.31 17.70 -12.98
C ASP A 519 -0.79 17.37 -14.40
N ARG A 520 -0.18 18.00 -15.42
CA ARG A 520 -0.45 17.71 -16.84
C ARG A 520 -0.28 16.23 -17.21
N PHE A 521 0.55 15.50 -16.47
CA PHE A 521 0.81 14.08 -16.71
C PHE A 521 -0.22 13.15 -16.06
N GLY A 522 -1.20 13.67 -15.32
CA GLY A 522 -2.34 12.93 -14.73
C GLY A 522 -1.98 11.52 -14.26
N GLY A 523 -2.80 10.54 -14.65
CA GLY A 523 -2.57 9.12 -14.32
C GLY A 523 -1.33 8.49 -14.96
N ALA A 524 -0.63 9.20 -15.84
CA ALA A 524 0.60 8.68 -16.45
C ALA A 524 1.87 9.04 -15.67
N GLY A 525 1.84 10.08 -14.82
CA GLY A 525 3.05 10.55 -14.16
C GLY A 525 2.97 11.76 -13.22
N ALA A 526 1.81 12.12 -12.67
CA ALA A 526 1.66 13.32 -11.85
C ALA A 526 2.07 13.16 -10.38
N LEU A 527 2.15 11.94 -9.83
CA LEU A 527 2.34 11.74 -8.39
C LEU A 527 3.76 12.14 -7.92
N ILE A 528 3.79 12.71 -6.72
CA ILE A 528 4.97 12.84 -5.85
C ILE A 528 4.81 11.83 -4.72
N SER A 529 5.91 11.23 -4.27
CA SER A 529 5.95 10.28 -3.14
C SER A 529 7.34 10.31 -2.49
N ASN A 530 7.62 9.41 -1.54
CA ASN A 530 8.96 9.14 -1.03
C ASN A 530 9.31 7.64 -1.20
N ALA A 531 10.46 7.22 -0.67
CA ALA A 531 10.85 5.82 -0.75
C ALA A 531 9.93 4.90 0.08
N GLU A 532 9.60 5.29 1.31
CA GLU A 532 8.80 4.52 2.26
C GLU A 532 7.40 4.21 1.72
N ASP A 533 6.64 5.23 1.33
CA ASP A 533 5.29 5.10 0.81
C ASP A 533 5.25 4.20 -0.44
N LEU A 534 6.24 4.31 -1.33
CA LEU A 534 6.33 3.46 -2.51
C LEU A 534 6.63 2.00 -2.18
N MET A 535 7.39 1.72 -1.11
CA MET A 535 7.61 0.37 -0.63
C MET A 535 6.32 -0.22 -0.05
N ARG A 536 5.61 0.56 0.79
CA ARG A 536 4.31 0.17 1.37
C ARG A 536 3.26 -0.10 0.30
N PHE A 537 3.07 0.84 -0.64
CA PHE A 537 2.18 0.65 -1.79
C PHE A 537 2.48 -0.64 -2.56
N THR A 538 3.77 -0.93 -2.77
CA THR A 538 4.17 -2.13 -3.50
C THR A 538 3.79 -3.40 -2.75
N GLN A 539 4.06 -3.44 -1.44
CA GLN A 539 3.68 -4.57 -0.60
C GLN A 539 2.18 -4.78 -0.52
N ALA A 540 1.42 -3.72 -0.25
CA ALA A 540 -0.03 -3.79 -0.21
C ALA A 540 -0.63 -4.31 -1.53
N LEU A 541 -0.04 -3.93 -2.67
CA LEU A 541 -0.48 -4.42 -3.98
C LEU A 541 -0.17 -5.92 -4.17
N VAL A 542 1.04 -6.39 -3.85
CA VAL A 542 1.42 -7.80 -4.05
C VAL A 542 0.84 -8.73 -3.00
N GLY A 543 0.63 -8.22 -1.79
CA GLY A 543 0.03 -8.93 -0.66
C GLY A 543 -1.48 -9.12 -0.82
N GLY A 544 -2.11 -8.41 -1.77
CA GLY A 544 -3.54 -8.53 -2.05
C GLY A 544 -4.42 -7.62 -1.19
N GLU A 545 -3.84 -6.59 -0.57
CA GLU A 545 -4.59 -5.63 0.25
C GLU A 545 -5.37 -4.63 -0.60
N LEU A 546 -4.83 -4.24 -1.77
CA LEU A 546 -5.45 -3.23 -2.63
C LEU A 546 -6.44 -3.80 -3.65
N VAL A 547 -6.29 -5.08 -4.01
CA VAL A 547 -7.11 -5.75 -5.01
C VAL A 547 -7.23 -7.24 -4.67
N ASN A 548 -8.40 -7.81 -4.94
CA ASN A 548 -8.63 -9.23 -4.67
C ASN A 548 -7.69 -10.15 -5.51
N PRO A 549 -7.51 -11.42 -5.11
CA PRO A 549 -6.58 -12.33 -5.78
C PRO A 549 -6.85 -12.57 -7.28
N ASN A 550 -8.12 -12.54 -7.72
CA ASN A 550 -8.45 -12.69 -9.14
C ASN A 550 -7.99 -11.46 -9.94
N THR A 551 -8.23 -10.28 -9.38
CA THR A 551 -7.87 -8.99 -9.96
C THR A 551 -6.37 -8.81 -10.01
N LEU A 552 -5.65 -9.14 -8.94
CA LEU A 552 -4.19 -9.14 -8.93
C LEU A 552 -3.64 -10.08 -10.02
N ASN A 553 -4.20 -11.29 -10.13
CA ASN A 553 -3.82 -12.22 -11.19
C ASN A 553 -4.16 -11.67 -12.60
N GLU A 554 -5.28 -10.97 -12.78
CA GLU A 554 -5.63 -10.35 -14.06
C GLU A 554 -4.70 -9.19 -14.40
N MET A 555 -4.31 -8.36 -13.43
CA MET A 555 -3.26 -7.37 -13.64
C MET A 555 -2.01 -8.09 -14.15
N VAL A 556 -1.55 -9.12 -13.42
CA VAL A 556 -0.32 -9.90 -13.67
C VAL A 556 -0.32 -10.70 -14.99
N THR A 557 -1.48 -11.13 -15.49
CA THR A 557 -1.57 -12.04 -16.64
C THR A 557 -2.31 -11.45 -17.84
N GLY A 558 -3.01 -10.33 -17.66
CA GLY A 558 -3.80 -9.63 -18.68
C GLY A 558 -2.96 -8.86 -19.69
N GLY A 559 -1.67 -8.71 -19.41
CA GLY A 559 -0.67 -8.14 -20.31
C GLY A 559 -0.37 -8.98 -21.55
N VAL A 560 0.40 -8.41 -22.47
CA VAL A 560 0.90 -9.15 -23.64
C VAL A 560 2.36 -9.54 -23.42
N PRO A 561 2.71 -10.84 -23.49
CA PRO A 561 4.10 -11.29 -23.37
C PRO A 561 4.93 -10.82 -24.57
N GLU A 562 5.97 -10.04 -24.34
CA GLU A 562 7.01 -9.73 -25.34
C GLU A 562 8.30 -10.52 -25.06
N GLN A 563 9.17 -10.73 -26.05
CA GLN A 563 10.45 -11.40 -25.81
C GLN A 563 11.38 -10.49 -25.02
N GLY A 564 11.45 -10.69 -23.70
CA GLY A 564 12.35 -9.98 -22.79
C GLY A 564 11.59 -9.24 -21.69
N VAL A 565 10.65 -8.36 -22.06
CA VAL A 565 9.87 -7.55 -21.13
C VAL A 565 8.38 -7.59 -21.52
N GLY A 566 7.53 -8.25 -20.74
CA GLY A 566 6.08 -8.15 -20.87
C GLY A 566 5.55 -6.85 -20.27
N LEU A 567 4.45 -6.32 -20.79
CA LEU A 567 3.72 -5.20 -20.16
C LEU A 567 2.35 -5.70 -19.70
N GLY A 568 2.11 -5.66 -18.39
CA GLY A 568 0.81 -5.89 -17.77
C GLY A 568 0.08 -4.60 -17.45
N PHE A 569 -0.90 -4.68 -16.55
CA PHE A 569 -1.68 -3.51 -16.16
C PHE A 569 -0.91 -2.70 -15.12
N GLY A 570 -0.26 -1.65 -15.59
CA GLY A 570 0.48 -0.72 -14.75
C GLY A 570 1.82 -1.24 -14.28
N TYR A 571 2.31 -2.38 -14.78
CA TYR A 571 3.65 -2.92 -14.49
C TYR A 571 4.26 -3.60 -15.73
N GLY A 572 5.57 -3.85 -15.70
CA GLY A 572 6.27 -4.70 -16.64
C GLY A 572 6.85 -5.95 -15.98
N ASP A 573 7.08 -7.00 -16.76
CA ASP A 573 7.58 -8.30 -16.32
C ASP A 573 8.83 -8.64 -17.12
N ASP A 574 9.99 -8.79 -16.46
CA ASP A 574 11.18 -9.35 -17.10
C ASP A 574 11.18 -10.87 -16.98
N SER A 575 10.55 -11.50 -17.98
CA SER A 575 10.47 -12.96 -18.09
C SER A 575 11.82 -13.68 -18.14
N ALA A 576 12.94 -12.98 -18.38
CA ALA A 576 14.28 -13.56 -18.40
C ALA A 576 14.89 -13.67 -17.00
N THR A 577 14.49 -12.80 -16.08
CA THR A 577 14.93 -12.81 -14.68
C THR A 577 13.89 -13.40 -13.73
N GLY A 578 12.61 -13.45 -14.14
CA GLY A 578 11.50 -13.87 -13.28
C GLY A 578 10.99 -12.73 -12.38
N GLU A 579 11.39 -11.49 -12.67
CA GLU A 579 11.12 -10.30 -11.85
C GLU A 579 9.90 -9.52 -12.36
N PHE A 580 9.09 -9.02 -11.43
CA PHE A 580 8.07 -8.01 -11.71
C PHE A 580 8.66 -6.62 -11.47
N PHE A 581 8.34 -5.67 -12.34
CA PHE A 581 8.66 -4.28 -12.12
C PHE A 581 7.44 -3.39 -12.28
N PHE A 582 7.08 -2.69 -11.21
CA PHE A 582 5.90 -1.83 -11.21
C PHE A 582 6.03 -0.66 -12.19
N ALA A 583 7.20 -0.03 -12.36
CA ALA A 583 7.49 0.83 -13.51
C ALA A 583 8.96 1.28 -13.56
N ASN A 584 9.39 1.76 -14.72
CA ASN A 584 10.54 2.67 -14.86
C ASN A 584 10.04 4.11 -14.93
N GLY A 585 10.22 4.86 -13.85
CA GLY A 585 9.82 6.26 -13.75
C GLY A 585 10.92 7.20 -14.23
N ASP A 586 11.06 7.37 -15.54
CA ASP A 586 11.94 8.42 -16.09
C ASP A 586 11.10 9.69 -16.34
N SER A 587 11.44 10.77 -15.63
CA SER A 587 10.86 12.10 -15.84
C SER A 587 11.95 13.18 -15.86
N TYR A 588 11.54 14.43 -15.95
CA TYR A 588 12.36 15.58 -16.30
C TYR A 588 13.38 15.95 -15.22
N GLY A 589 14.44 15.17 -15.13
CA GLY A 589 15.48 15.31 -14.11
C GLY A 589 15.32 14.34 -12.94
N TRP A 590 14.43 13.36 -13.05
CA TRP A 590 14.27 12.31 -12.05
C TRP A 590 14.23 10.93 -12.71
N THR A 591 14.92 9.99 -12.08
CA THR A 591 14.90 8.57 -12.44
C THR A 591 14.41 7.79 -11.23
N VAL A 592 13.36 7.01 -11.39
CA VAL A 592 12.84 6.09 -10.38
C VAL A 592 12.82 4.69 -10.96
N ARG A 593 13.33 3.74 -10.19
CA ARG A 593 13.22 2.31 -10.47
C ARG A 593 12.57 1.68 -9.25
N LEU A 594 11.41 1.07 -9.44
CA LEU A 594 10.68 0.32 -8.41
C LEU A 594 10.50 -1.11 -8.93
N ARG A 595 10.87 -2.09 -8.11
CA ARG A 595 11.00 -3.49 -8.50
C ARG A 595 10.52 -4.39 -7.39
N TYR A 596 9.89 -5.49 -7.75
CA TYR A 596 9.51 -6.56 -6.84
C TYR A 596 9.98 -7.89 -7.41
N ASP A 597 10.85 -8.56 -6.66
CA ASP A 597 11.29 -9.91 -6.97
C ASP A 597 10.27 -10.88 -6.37
N LYS A 598 9.69 -11.76 -7.19
CA LYS A 598 8.69 -12.74 -6.73
C LYS A 598 9.32 -13.97 -6.09
N GLU A 599 10.58 -14.29 -6.39
CA GLU A 599 11.25 -15.42 -5.76
C GLU A 599 11.69 -15.08 -4.34
N SER A 600 12.13 -13.84 -4.13
CA SER A 600 12.51 -13.33 -2.80
C SER A 600 11.45 -12.46 -2.12
N GLU A 601 10.31 -12.24 -2.78
CA GLU A 601 9.22 -11.38 -2.31
C GLU A 601 9.72 -10.01 -1.78
N THR A 602 10.78 -9.50 -2.40
CA THR A 602 11.50 -8.31 -1.96
C THR A 602 11.22 -7.15 -2.90
N THR A 603 10.86 -6.01 -2.33
CA THR A 603 10.75 -4.74 -3.06
C THR A 603 12.06 -3.97 -2.99
N THR A 604 12.50 -3.41 -4.12
CA THR A 604 13.67 -2.51 -4.15
C THR A 604 13.35 -1.23 -4.91
N LEU A 605 13.90 -0.12 -4.43
CA LEU A 605 13.81 1.18 -5.07
C LEU A 605 15.17 1.83 -5.23
N LEU A 606 15.34 2.50 -6.36
CA LEU A 606 16.39 3.47 -6.59
C LEU A 606 15.78 4.73 -7.20
N PHE A 607 15.97 5.84 -6.52
CA PHE A 607 15.68 7.18 -7.00
C PHE A 607 16.99 7.93 -7.27
N ARG A 608 17.02 8.71 -8.36
CA ARG A 608 18.09 9.65 -8.70
C ARG A 608 17.48 10.96 -9.11
N ASN A 609 17.98 12.07 -8.57
CA ASN A 609 17.54 13.41 -8.95
C ASN A 609 18.32 13.97 -10.16
N GLY A 610 18.65 13.11 -11.14
CA GLY A 610 19.30 13.56 -12.37
C GLY A 610 19.07 12.63 -13.55
N VAL A 611 19.06 13.21 -14.76
CA VAL A 611 18.87 12.50 -16.04
C VAL A 611 19.82 13.07 -17.10
N ASN A 612 20.45 12.17 -17.88
CA ASN A 612 21.16 12.51 -19.11
C ASN A 612 20.30 12.15 -20.33
N LEU A 613 19.89 13.15 -21.12
CA LEU A 613 18.97 12.96 -22.25
C LEU A 613 19.63 12.38 -23.50
N THR A 614 20.97 12.37 -23.59
CA THR A 614 21.72 11.87 -24.76
C THR A 614 22.24 10.44 -24.60
N ALA A 615 22.37 9.99 -23.35
CA ALA A 615 22.75 8.65 -22.97
C ALA A 615 21.85 8.18 -21.81
N PRO A 616 20.56 7.92 -22.06
CA PRO A 616 19.63 7.45 -21.04
C PRO A 616 19.94 6.02 -20.54
N GLU A 617 21.05 5.38 -20.96
CA GLU A 617 21.40 4.00 -20.58
C GLU A 617 21.64 3.85 -19.06
N ASP A 618 20.76 3.08 -18.41
CA ASP A 618 20.94 1.99 -17.42
C ASP A 618 21.95 2.11 -16.26
N TYR A 619 22.45 3.29 -15.89
CA TYR A 619 23.19 3.42 -14.62
C TYR A 619 22.31 3.09 -13.42
N ALA A 620 21.03 3.48 -13.46
CA ALA A 620 20.06 3.14 -12.44
C ALA A 620 19.80 1.62 -12.39
N ASP A 621 19.57 0.98 -13.54
CA ASP A 621 19.35 -0.47 -13.60
C ASP A 621 20.60 -1.29 -13.25
N THR A 622 21.79 -0.82 -13.62
CA THR A 622 23.07 -1.44 -13.24
C THR A 622 23.35 -1.31 -11.73
N ALA A 623 23.08 -0.14 -11.14
CA ALA A 623 23.24 0.07 -9.71
C ALA A 623 22.23 -0.78 -8.93
N LEU A 624 20.97 -0.81 -9.37
CA LEU A 624 19.92 -1.58 -8.73
C LEU A 624 20.14 -3.10 -8.86
N ALA A 625 20.66 -3.58 -10.00
CA ALA A 625 21.01 -5.00 -10.16
C ALA A 625 22.09 -5.47 -9.17
N ALA A 626 23.00 -4.59 -8.75
CA ALA A 626 23.99 -4.90 -7.73
C ALA A 626 23.37 -5.04 -6.32
N LEU A 627 22.36 -4.20 -6.00
CA LEU A 627 21.59 -4.31 -4.76
C LEU A 627 20.82 -5.64 -4.73
N ARG A 628 20.12 -5.97 -5.83
CA ARG A 628 19.32 -7.20 -5.96
C ARG A 628 20.14 -8.48 -5.82
N GLN A 629 21.33 -8.53 -6.43
CA GLN A 629 22.17 -9.71 -6.35
C GLN A 629 22.51 -10.05 -4.89
N THR A 630 22.82 -9.04 -4.06
CA THR A 630 23.16 -9.30 -2.67
C THR A 630 21.93 -9.62 -1.83
N THR A 631 20.80 -8.92 -2.02
CA THR A 631 19.55 -9.21 -1.31
C THR A 631 19.07 -10.66 -1.50
N ASN A 632 19.17 -11.21 -2.72
CA ASN A 632 18.80 -12.60 -2.99
C ASN A 632 19.80 -13.62 -2.38
N GLU A 633 21.07 -13.25 -2.18
CA GLU A 633 22.05 -14.09 -1.47
C GLU A 633 21.79 -14.15 0.06
N TYR A 634 21.14 -13.13 0.64
CA TYR A 634 20.83 -13.05 2.07
C TYR A 634 19.68 -13.96 2.51
N GLN A 635 18.58 -14.04 1.76
CA GLN A 635 17.45 -14.92 2.11
C GLN A 635 17.78 -16.42 2.07
N THR A 636 18.91 -16.79 1.47
CA THR A 636 19.32 -18.21 1.41
C THR A 636 20.08 -18.65 2.68
N VAL A 637 20.44 -17.74 3.57
CA VAL A 637 21.24 -17.96 4.81
C VAL A 637 20.33 -18.02 6.02
#